data_AF-A0A835I806-F1
#
_entry.id   AF-A0A835I806-F1
#
_cell.length_a   1.000
_cell.length_b   1.000
_cell.length_c   1.000
_cell.angle_alpha   90.00
_cell.angle_beta   90.00
_cell.angle_gamma   90.00
#
_symmetry.space_group_name_H-M   'P 1'
#
loop_
_entity.id
_entity.type
_entity.pdbx_description
1 polymer ?
#
loop_
_entity_poly.entity_id
_entity_poly.type
_entity_poly.pdbx_seq_one_letter_code
_entity_poly.pdbx_strand_id
1 'polypeptide(L)'
;MAAASVKSSRSRGSSVTANGGLGLGLNGSQLEDKLNIFKSDGFDPDAFVQSKCHSLNEKEIRQLCNSLLDLKKASAEEMRRSVYANYSAFIRTSKEISDLEGELLSIRNLLSTQAALIHGLSEGVNIHSMTTTTSQGSKVHQIFKYEDRETSNIEKWTLEFPDLLDVLLAERRIDEALASLDEGERLAAEAKENKTLSQDALLSLQTAITEHKQKLADQLAEAACQPSTRGIELRAAVSALKRLGDGPRAHSLLLNAHYQRFLYNMRSLRPSSTSYGGAYTAALSQLVFSAIAQAATADNWVLTYPPSVARQSGRSSGSVVTFQHKLSSSAHRFNSMVQDFFEDVGPLLSMQLGGPTLEGLFQVFNSYVNLLIKALPGSIEDEGNLEGSGNKIVRLAETETQQIALLANASLLADELLPRAAMKLSPINQANIKDDPRKKPTDRQSRHPEQREWRRRLQRSVDRLRDSFCQQHALDLIFTEDSDTPLCADMYINMDENTEEPEWFPSPVFQELFTKLNRMASIAADMFVGRERFVTLLLMRLTETVILYLSNDQSFWEDIEDGQRPLGPLGLQQFYLDMKFVYHFSSQRRYSSRHLHQVINDIISRAMAVFSSTGMDPDSVLPEDEWFIDICQEAIEKLTGKTKAVNGERDLNSPTASVSAQSTSSVRSHGSS
;
A
#
# COMPACT_ATOMS: atom_id res chain seq x y z
N MET A 1 56.09 3.23 -22.68
CA MET A 1 57.05 2.20 -23.13
C MET A 1 56.49 0.85 -22.68
N ALA A 2 56.58 -0.16 -23.57
CA ALA A 2 56.05 -1.53 -23.48
C ALA A 2 54.58 -1.74 -23.92
N ALA A 3 54.47 -2.15 -25.18
CA ALA A 3 53.32 -2.78 -25.82
C ALA A 3 53.48 -4.31 -25.78
N ALA A 4 52.39 -5.07 -25.90
CA ALA A 4 52.42 -6.39 -26.54
C ALA A 4 51.04 -6.76 -27.09
N SER A 5 51.01 -6.99 -28.40
CA SER A 5 49.86 -7.27 -29.26
C SER A 5 49.60 -8.78 -29.34
N VAL A 6 48.32 -9.16 -29.38
CA VAL A 6 47.81 -10.54 -29.46
C VAL A 6 47.70 -10.98 -30.92
N LYS A 7 48.17 -12.21 -31.19
CA LYS A 7 48.19 -12.88 -32.51
C LYS A 7 46.79 -13.35 -32.93
N SER A 8 46.46 -13.06 -34.19
CA SER A 8 45.35 -13.64 -34.96
C SER A 8 45.76 -14.98 -35.57
N SER A 9 44.85 -15.97 -35.51
CA SER A 9 44.97 -17.29 -36.14
C SER A 9 43.89 -17.45 -37.21
N ARG A 10 44.30 -17.59 -38.48
CA ARG A 10 43.46 -17.92 -39.63
C ARG A 10 43.11 -19.42 -39.67
N SER A 11 41.88 -19.77 -40.04
CA SER A 11 41.54 -21.03 -40.73
C SER A 11 40.44 -20.72 -41.75
N ARG A 12 40.77 -20.66 -43.05
CA ARG A 12 40.63 -21.71 -44.09
C ARG A 12 39.18 -22.20 -44.29
N GLY A 13 38.57 -21.71 -45.36
CA GLY A 13 37.26 -22.14 -45.84
C GLY A 13 37.30 -23.54 -46.47
N SER A 14 36.13 -24.16 -46.50
CA SER A 14 35.82 -25.32 -47.33
C SER A 14 34.42 -25.12 -47.92
N SER A 15 34.34 -25.26 -49.24
CA SER A 15 33.13 -25.19 -50.04
C SER A 15 32.23 -26.40 -49.80
N VAL A 16 30.92 -26.19 -49.64
CA VAL A 16 29.91 -27.22 -49.90
C VAL A 16 28.74 -26.57 -50.64
N THR A 17 28.48 -27.07 -51.84
CA THR A 17 27.29 -26.83 -52.67
C THR A 17 26.14 -27.72 -52.18
N ALA A 18 24.93 -27.16 -51.98
CA ALA A 18 23.68 -27.93 -52.01
C ALA A 18 22.46 -27.04 -52.30
N ASN A 19 21.72 -27.42 -53.34
CA ASN A 19 20.34 -27.03 -53.63
C ASN A 19 19.38 -27.47 -52.50
N GLY A 20 18.33 -26.69 -52.23
CA GLY A 20 17.13 -27.18 -51.54
C GLY A 20 16.15 -26.09 -51.08
N GLY A 21 14.92 -26.14 -51.63
CA GLY A 21 13.64 -25.90 -50.94
C GLY A 21 13.36 -24.57 -50.24
N LEU A 22 12.38 -23.83 -50.77
CA LEU A 22 11.71 -22.69 -50.12
C LEU A 22 10.76 -23.19 -49.01
N GLY A 23 10.80 -22.55 -47.84
CA GLY A 23 9.75 -22.60 -46.82
C GLY A 23 10.26 -22.79 -45.38
N LEU A 24 9.82 -21.88 -44.49
CA LEU A 24 9.87 -21.88 -43.02
C LEU A 24 11.14 -21.34 -42.32
N GLY A 25 10.91 -20.34 -41.45
CA GLY A 25 11.74 -19.98 -40.29
C GLY A 25 13.17 -19.52 -40.58
N LEU A 26 13.39 -18.22 -40.73
CA LEU A 26 14.74 -17.67 -40.59
C LEU A 26 15.07 -17.58 -39.09
N ASN A 27 15.84 -18.54 -38.58
CA ASN A 27 16.47 -18.44 -37.26
C ASN A 27 17.27 -17.12 -37.15
N GLY A 28 17.22 -16.46 -35.99
CA GLY A 28 17.86 -15.14 -35.76
C GLY A 28 19.34 -15.08 -36.15
N SER A 29 20.08 -16.18 -36.00
CA SER A 29 21.49 -16.30 -36.41
C SER A 29 21.70 -16.25 -37.94
N GLN A 30 20.79 -16.83 -38.73
CA GLN A 30 20.86 -16.76 -40.20
C GLN A 30 20.52 -15.37 -40.74
N LEU A 31 19.65 -14.64 -40.06
CA LEU A 31 19.31 -13.26 -40.43
C LEU A 31 20.47 -12.31 -40.14
N GLU A 32 21.14 -12.49 -39.00
CA GLU A 32 22.31 -11.71 -38.61
C GLU A 32 23.48 -11.89 -39.59
N ASP A 33 23.77 -13.13 -39.99
CA ASP A 33 24.80 -13.43 -40.99
C ASP A 33 24.51 -12.79 -42.36
N LYS A 34 23.23 -12.76 -42.78
CA LYS A 34 22.80 -12.11 -44.02
C LYS A 34 22.86 -10.58 -43.94
N LEU A 35 22.68 -9.99 -42.76
CA LEU A 35 22.75 -8.55 -42.51
C LEU A 35 24.18 -8.04 -42.31
N ASN A 36 25.11 -8.90 -41.86
CA ASN A 36 26.50 -8.51 -41.57
C ASN A 36 27.25 -7.89 -42.77
N ILE A 37 26.92 -8.30 -43.99
CA ILE A 37 27.48 -7.71 -45.23
C ILE A 37 27.05 -6.23 -45.39
N PHE A 38 25.86 -5.86 -44.91
CA PHE A 38 25.31 -4.51 -45.04
C PHE A 38 25.61 -3.60 -43.83
N LYS A 39 26.09 -4.17 -42.72
CA LYS A 39 26.43 -3.45 -41.48
C LYS A 39 27.83 -2.82 -41.50
N SER A 40 28.67 -3.11 -42.50
CA SER A 40 30.04 -2.58 -42.54
C SER A 40 30.07 -1.11 -42.97
N ASP A 41 30.80 -0.27 -42.22
CA ASP A 41 30.96 1.17 -42.50
C ASP A 41 31.60 1.51 -43.86
N GLY A 42 32.15 0.50 -44.56
CA GLY A 42 32.76 0.63 -45.90
C GLY A 42 32.01 -0.11 -47.01
N PHE A 43 30.72 -0.37 -46.87
CA PHE A 43 29.91 -1.06 -47.88
C PHE A 43 29.80 -0.24 -49.17
N ASP A 44 30.21 -0.82 -50.31
CA ASP A 44 30.06 -0.24 -51.64
C ASP A 44 28.92 -0.96 -52.41
N PRO A 45 27.78 -0.28 -52.63
CA PRO A 45 26.64 -0.84 -53.35
C PRO A 45 26.98 -1.24 -54.80
N ASP A 46 27.82 -0.46 -55.47
CA ASP A 46 28.13 -0.67 -56.89
C ASP A 46 29.04 -1.89 -57.04
N ALA A 47 30.04 -2.04 -56.17
CA ALA A 47 30.88 -3.23 -56.13
C ALA A 47 30.09 -4.49 -55.74
N PHE A 48 29.13 -4.38 -54.81
CA PHE A 48 28.27 -5.50 -54.42
C PHE A 48 27.38 -5.98 -55.57
N VAL A 49 26.74 -5.04 -56.28
CA VAL A 49 25.90 -5.36 -57.45
C VAL A 49 26.76 -5.92 -58.59
N GLN A 50 27.92 -5.33 -58.88
CA GLN A 50 28.83 -5.83 -59.91
C GLN A 50 29.34 -7.24 -59.60
N SER A 51 29.76 -7.50 -58.36
CA SER A 51 30.22 -8.84 -57.94
C SER A 51 29.13 -9.90 -57.99
N LYS A 52 27.87 -9.52 -57.74
CA LYS A 52 26.77 -10.48 -57.59
C LYS A 52 25.96 -10.66 -58.87
N CYS A 53 25.85 -9.62 -59.71
CA CYS A 53 25.02 -9.63 -60.92
C CYS A 53 25.79 -9.91 -62.21
N HIS A 54 27.14 -9.93 -62.22
CA HIS A 54 27.91 -10.20 -63.45
C HIS A 54 27.67 -11.62 -64.01
N SER A 55 27.24 -12.58 -63.19
CA SER A 55 27.03 -13.98 -63.58
C SER A 55 25.59 -14.49 -63.47
N LEU A 56 24.60 -13.63 -63.20
CA LEU A 56 23.22 -14.07 -62.95
C LEU A 56 22.34 -13.94 -64.19
N ASN A 57 21.47 -14.92 -64.41
CA ASN A 57 20.41 -14.85 -65.41
C ASN A 57 19.20 -14.04 -64.90
N GLU A 58 18.29 -13.64 -65.81
CA GLU A 58 17.14 -12.76 -65.47
C GLU A 58 16.25 -13.31 -64.35
N LYS A 59 16.11 -14.64 -64.25
CA LYS A 59 15.34 -15.30 -63.20
C LYS A 59 16.04 -15.23 -61.84
N GLU A 60 17.35 -15.46 -61.82
CA GLU A 60 18.19 -15.33 -60.63
C GLU A 60 18.26 -13.88 -60.14
N ILE A 61 18.27 -12.90 -61.05
CA ILE A 61 18.22 -11.48 -60.68
C ILE A 61 16.87 -11.16 -60.01
N ARG A 62 15.73 -11.63 -60.56
CA ARG A 62 14.42 -11.46 -59.92
C ARG A 62 14.35 -12.12 -58.54
N GLN A 63 14.91 -13.31 -58.40
CA GLN A 63 14.97 -14.02 -57.12
C GLN A 63 15.87 -13.29 -56.10
N LEU A 64 16.98 -12.71 -56.54
CA LEU A 64 17.85 -11.88 -55.71
C LEU A 64 17.13 -10.60 -55.27
N CYS A 65 16.41 -9.93 -56.16
CA CYS A 65 15.60 -8.75 -55.82
C CYS A 65 14.54 -9.08 -54.76
N ASN A 66 13.79 -10.18 -54.93
CA ASN A 66 12.80 -10.61 -53.94
C ASN A 66 13.44 -10.91 -52.58
N SER A 67 14.56 -11.64 -52.59
CA SER A 67 15.31 -11.96 -51.36
C SER A 67 15.83 -10.71 -50.64
N LEU A 68 16.23 -9.67 -51.38
CA LEU A 68 16.66 -8.39 -50.81
C LEU A 68 15.48 -7.58 -50.25
N LEU A 69 14.30 -7.66 -50.88
CA LEU A 69 13.07 -7.04 -50.36
C LEU A 69 12.63 -7.70 -49.06
N ASP A 70 12.64 -9.04 -49.00
CA ASP A 70 12.31 -9.78 -47.78
C ASP A 70 13.31 -9.48 -46.65
N LEU A 71 14.61 -9.40 -46.98
CA LEU A 71 15.65 -9.03 -46.01
C LEU A 71 15.48 -7.60 -45.49
N LYS A 72 15.08 -6.66 -46.36
CA LYS A 72 14.76 -5.28 -45.98
C LYS A 72 13.58 -5.24 -45.01
N LYS A 73 12.52 -6.01 -45.27
CA LYS A 73 11.34 -6.10 -44.39
C LYS A 73 11.71 -6.68 -43.04
N ALA A 74 12.43 -7.80 -43.02
CA ALA A 74 12.90 -8.44 -41.79
C ALA A 74 13.83 -7.52 -40.96
N SER A 75 14.72 -6.76 -41.62
CA SER A 75 15.60 -5.78 -40.97
C SER A 75 14.82 -4.63 -40.33
N ALA A 76 13.79 -4.11 -41.01
CA ALA A 76 12.93 -3.07 -40.48
C ALA A 76 12.13 -3.54 -39.27
N GLU A 77 11.61 -4.77 -39.30
CA GLU A 77 10.93 -5.37 -38.16
C GLU A 77 11.86 -5.63 -36.98
N GLU A 78 13.08 -6.10 -37.22
CA GLU A 78 14.07 -6.32 -36.16
C GLU A 78 14.54 -5.00 -35.53
N MET A 79 14.77 -3.96 -36.34
CA MET A 79 15.05 -2.61 -35.85
C MET A 79 13.88 -2.11 -34.99
N ARG A 80 12.64 -2.33 -35.44
CA ARG A 80 11.44 -1.96 -34.69
C ARG A 80 11.34 -2.74 -33.37
N ARG A 81 11.55 -4.06 -33.37
CA ARG A 81 11.57 -4.91 -32.17
C ARG A 81 12.66 -4.48 -31.19
N SER A 82 13.88 -4.25 -31.68
CA SER A 82 15.00 -3.78 -30.88
C SER A 82 14.76 -2.40 -30.28
N VAL A 83 14.19 -1.47 -31.06
CA VAL A 83 13.81 -0.14 -30.55
C VAL A 83 12.71 -0.27 -29.50
N TYR A 84 11.66 -1.07 -29.71
CA TYR A 84 10.59 -1.25 -28.71
C TYR A 84 11.06 -1.97 -27.44
N ALA A 85 11.88 -3.03 -27.58
CA ALA A 85 12.47 -3.76 -26.47
C ALA A 85 13.36 -2.85 -25.61
N ASN A 86 14.08 -1.91 -26.24
CA ASN A 86 14.95 -0.96 -25.55
C ASN A 86 14.30 0.40 -25.29
N TYR A 87 13.05 0.63 -25.72
CA TYR A 87 12.37 1.93 -25.60
C TYR A 87 12.15 2.29 -24.14
N SER A 88 11.76 1.30 -23.33
CA SER A 88 11.62 1.43 -21.88
C SER A 88 12.94 1.81 -21.22
N ALA A 89 14.05 1.16 -21.61
CA ALA A 89 15.38 1.46 -21.11
C ALA A 89 15.83 2.88 -21.48
N PHE A 90 15.57 3.33 -22.71
CA PHE A 90 15.92 4.68 -23.18
C PHE A 90 15.13 5.79 -22.48
N ILE A 91 13.80 5.63 -22.37
CA ILE A 91 12.95 6.60 -21.66
C ILE A 91 13.30 6.63 -20.17
N ARG A 92 13.58 5.47 -19.57
CA ARG A 92 13.99 5.36 -18.16
C ARG A 92 15.32 6.05 -17.89
N THR A 93 16.36 5.72 -18.66
CA THR A 93 17.68 6.36 -18.52
C THR A 93 17.62 7.87 -18.75
N SER A 94 16.85 8.33 -19.74
CA SER A 94 16.63 9.76 -19.97
C SER A 94 15.93 10.45 -18.80
N LYS A 95 14.97 9.77 -18.14
CA LYS A 95 14.29 10.29 -16.96
C LYS A 95 15.19 10.29 -15.71
N GLU A 96 15.97 9.23 -15.51
CA GLU A 96 16.96 9.14 -14.42
C GLU A 96 17.99 10.28 -14.50
N ILE A 97 18.46 10.61 -15.71
CA ILE A 97 19.36 11.76 -15.92
C ILE A 97 18.69 13.07 -15.48
N SER A 98 17.40 13.26 -15.83
CA SER A 98 16.66 14.46 -15.45
C SER A 98 16.41 14.56 -13.94
N ASP A 99 16.12 13.44 -13.27
CA ASP A 99 15.93 13.39 -11.81
C ASP A 99 17.26 13.65 -11.07
N LEU A 100 18.37 13.07 -11.54
CA LEU A 100 19.73 13.33 -11.03
C LEU A 100 20.13 14.80 -11.18
N GLU A 101 19.79 15.46 -12.28
CA GLU A 101 20.00 16.90 -12.45
C GLU A 101 19.25 17.72 -11.39
N GLY A 102 18.01 17.30 -11.05
CA GLY A 102 17.21 17.91 -9.98
C GLY A 102 17.84 17.76 -8.60
N GLU A 103 18.34 16.56 -8.27
CA GLU A 103 19.05 16.30 -7.00
C GLU A 103 20.36 17.10 -6.90
N LEU A 104 21.12 17.18 -8.00
CA LEU A 104 22.34 17.99 -8.05
C LEU A 104 22.04 19.47 -7.79
N LEU A 105 20.91 19.97 -8.33
CA LEU A 105 20.44 21.33 -8.08
C LEU A 105 20.11 21.55 -6.59
N SER A 106 19.48 20.57 -5.95
CA SER A 106 19.14 20.58 -4.52
C SER A 106 20.39 20.59 -3.65
N ILE A 107 21.37 19.72 -3.93
CA ILE A 107 22.66 19.66 -3.23
C ILE A 107 23.40 20.99 -3.36
N ARG A 108 23.43 21.57 -4.57
CA ARG A 108 24.04 22.89 -4.81
C ARG A 108 23.39 23.97 -3.94
N ASN A 109 22.06 23.98 -3.83
CA ASN A 109 21.34 24.95 -3.01
C ASN A 109 21.63 24.75 -1.51
N LEU A 110 21.72 23.50 -1.04
CA LEU A 110 22.06 23.17 0.34
C LEU A 110 23.49 23.59 0.69
N LEU A 111 24.45 23.31 -0.18
CA LEU A 111 25.85 23.74 -0.02
C LEU A 111 25.97 25.27 -0.03
N SER A 112 25.20 25.96 -0.89
CA SER A 112 25.16 27.42 -0.92
C SER A 112 24.59 28.01 0.38
N THR A 113 23.54 27.40 0.95
CA THR A 113 22.96 27.83 2.24
C THR A 113 23.90 27.55 3.41
N GLN A 114 24.58 26.40 3.44
CA GLN A 114 25.60 26.12 4.45
C GLN A 114 26.80 27.06 4.35
N ALA A 115 27.27 27.37 3.13
CA ALA A 115 28.33 28.35 2.93
C ALA A 115 27.93 29.74 3.45
N ALA A 116 26.69 30.18 3.19
CA ALA A 116 26.18 31.45 3.72
C ALA A 116 26.14 31.48 5.26
N LEU A 117 25.77 30.38 5.91
CA LEU A 117 25.80 30.26 7.38
C LEU A 117 27.23 30.30 7.94
N ILE A 118 28.17 29.62 7.29
CA ILE A 118 29.59 29.64 7.67
C ILE A 118 30.16 31.06 7.51
N HIS A 119 29.83 31.75 6.42
CA HIS A 119 30.20 33.15 6.23
C HIS A 119 29.58 34.07 7.28
N GLY A 120 28.31 33.87 7.65
CA GLY A 120 27.66 34.64 8.72
C GLY A 120 28.26 34.39 10.11
N LEU A 121 28.66 33.15 10.41
CA LEU A 121 29.37 32.80 11.64
C LEU A 121 30.81 33.36 11.64
N SER A 122 31.48 33.34 10.48
CA SER A 122 32.79 33.94 10.27
C SER A 122 32.79 35.46 10.46
N GLU A 123 31.71 36.16 10.06
CA GLU A 123 31.55 37.59 10.32
C GLU A 123 31.15 37.90 11.78
N GLY A 124 30.44 36.98 12.44
CA GLY A 124 30.02 37.14 13.84
C GLY A 124 31.10 36.87 14.89
N VAL A 125 32.17 36.14 14.54
CA VAL A 125 33.34 35.89 15.39
C VAL A 125 34.45 36.90 15.08
N ASN A 126 34.15 38.19 15.24
CA ASN A 126 35.18 39.20 15.49
C ASN A 126 35.02 39.72 16.92
N ILE A 127 35.24 38.83 17.89
CA ILE A 127 35.36 39.21 19.29
C ILE A 127 36.82 39.57 19.53
N HIS A 128 37.05 40.87 19.71
CA HIS A 128 38.32 41.40 20.16
C HIS A 128 38.87 40.57 21.32
N SER A 129 39.99 39.92 21.05
CA SER A 129 40.88 39.35 22.05
C SER A 129 41.32 40.47 23.00
N MET A 130 40.75 40.50 24.20
CA MET A 130 41.24 41.27 25.34
C MET A 130 41.55 40.33 26.50
N THR A 131 42.81 39.92 26.51
CA THR A 131 43.70 39.88 27.70
C THR A 131 43.12 39.38 29.01
N THR A 132 43.49 38.14 29.33
CA THR A 132 43.57 37.63 30.70
C THR A 132 44.53 38.47 31.54
N THR A 133 44.01 39.13 32.58
CA THR A 133 44.81 39.65 33.70
C THR A 133 44.55 38.79 34.92
N THR A 134 45.62 38.13 35.36
CA THR A 134 45.74 37.35 36.59
C THR A 134 45.72 38.31 37.79
N SER A 135 44.90 38.03 38.81
CA SER A 135 45.03 38.70 40.12
C SER A 135 44.74 37.72 41.28
N GLN A 136 45.86 37.30 41.87
CA GLN A 136 46.17 36.90 43.25
C GLN A 136 45.07 36.39 44.20
N GLY A 137 45.30 35.18 44.72
CA GLY A 137 44.73 34.73 45.98
C GLY A 137 45.51 35.23 47.20
N SER A 138 44.82 35.28 48.35
CA SER A 138 45.35 34.99 49.69
C SER A 138 44.24 35.16 50.73
N LYS A 139 44.05 34.17 51.61
CA LYS A 139 43.99 34.39 53.07
C LYS A 139 44.05 33.08 53.85
N VAL A 140 45.00 33.08 54.78
CA VAL A 140 45.37 32.04 55.74
C VAL A 140 44.43 32.08 56.96
N HIS A 141 44.23 30.90 57.55
CA HIS A 141 43.64 30.64 58.88
C HIS A 141 43.97 31.67 59.97
N GLN A 142 42.99 31.96 60.84
CA GLN A 142 43.25 32.20 62.26
C GLN A 142 42.22 31.49 63.14
N ILE A 143 42.75 30.55 63.92
CA ILE A 143 42.13 29.85 65.04
C ILE A 143 42.29 30.72 66.29
N PHE A 144 41.22 30.90 67.07
CA PHE A 144 41.31 31.20 68.50
C PHE A 144 40.42 30.22 69.29
N LYS A 145 41.08 29.50 70.21
CA LYS A 145 40.58 28.66 71.31
C LYS A 145 40.35 29.56 72.55
N TYR A 146 39.56 29.33 73.60
CA TYR A 146 38.79 28.22 74.21
C TYR A 146 37.69 28.86 75.07
N GLU A 147 36.53 28.23 75.22
CA GLU A 147 36.04 27.83 76.55
C GLU A 147 35.19 26.57 76.42
N ASP A 148 35.66 25.54 77.12
CA ASP A 148 35.23 24.15 77.09
C ASP A 148 33.99 24.02 77.99
N ARG A 149 32.81 24.23 77.40
CA ARG A 149 31.58 23.59 77.85
C ARG A 149 31.37 22.47 76.84
N GLU A 150 31.42 21.20 77.27
CA GLU A 150 31.01 20.08 76.41
C GLU A 150 29.57 20.35 75.97
N THR A 151 29.43 20.95 74.79
CA THR A 151 28.15 21.14 74.14
C THR A 151 27.60 19.75 73.89
N SER A 152 26.35 19.52 74.32
CA SER A 152 25.72 18.21 74.13
C SER A 152 25.80 17.81 72.65
N ASN A 153 25.86 16.52 72.33
CA ASN A 153 25.91 16.07 70.92
C ASN A 153 24.81 16.72 70.05
N ILE A 154 23.68 17.09 70.67
CA ILE A 154 22.57 17.83 70.07
C ILE A 154 22.92 19.30 69.75
N GLU A 155 23.65 20.00 70.62
CA GLU A 155 24.11 21.37 70.37
C GLU A 155 25.18 21.43 69.26
N LYS A 156 26.07 20.44 69.18
CA LYS A 156 27.03 20.30 68.06
C LYS A 156 26.31 20.04 66.74
N TRP A 157 25.35 19.11 66.74
CA TRP A 157 24.52 18.83 65.57
C TRP A 157 23.73 20.07 65.12
N THR A 158 23.19 20.84 66.06
CA THR A 158 22.45 22.09 65.78
C THR A 158 23.33 23.16 65.10
N LEU A 159 24.63 23.20 65.42
CA LEU A 159 25.61 24.10 64.79
C LEU A 159 26.03 23.63 63.40
N GLU A 160 26.19 22.32 63.19
CA GLU A 160 26.65 21.74 61.92
C GLU A 160 25.51 21.56 60.89
N PHE A 161 24.26 21.46 61.36
CA PHE A 161 23.09 21.19 60.54
C PHE A 161 22.85 22.19 59.40
N PRO A 162 22.92 23.53 59.62
CA PRO A 162 22.74 24.51 58.54
C PRO A 162 23.80 24.38 57.45
N ASP A 163 25.08 24.22 57.85
CA ASP A 163 26.20 24.10 56.90
C ASP A 163 26.09 22.82 56.05
N LEU A 164 25.71 21.70 56.67
CA LEU A 164 25.46 20.44 55.97
C LEU A 164 24.33 20.60 54.94
N LEU A 165 23.24 21.27 55.32
CA LEU A 165 22.10 21.45 54.45
C LEU A 165 22.42 22.38 53.27
N ASP A 166 23.18 23.45 53.49
CA ASP A 166 23.67 24.33 52.42
C ASP A 166 24.55 23.56 51.41
N VAL A 167 25.40 22.63 51.86
CA VAL A 167 26.17 21.74 50.99
C VAL A 167 25.26 20.83 50.17
N LEU A 168 24.28 20.17 50.80
CA LEU A 168 23.35 19.27 50.11
C LEU A 168 22.48 20.01 49.08
N LEU A 169 22.08 21.24 49.38
CA LEU A 169 21.36 22.12 48.46
C LEU A 169 22.24 22.56 47.29
N ALA A 170 23.51 22.89 47.53
CA ALA A 170 24.46 23.23 46.48
C ALA A 170 24.75 22.04 45.54
N GLU A 171 24.86 20.83 46.09
CA GLU A 171 25.06 19.59 45.34
C GLU A 171 23.78 19.05 44.67
N ARG A 172 22.63 19.70 44.89
CA ARG A 172 21.29 19.27 44.40
C ARG A 172 20.89 17.86 44.83
N ARG A 173 21.37 17.39 45.99
CA ARG A 173 21.03 16.08 46.57
C ARG A 173 19.71 16.14 47.33
N ILE A 174 18.62 16.28 46.58
CA ILE A 174 17.27 16.59 47.09
C ILE A 174 16.78 15.57 48.13
N ASP A 175 16.94 14.26 47.88
CA ASP A 175 16.45 13.23 48.80
C ASP A 175 17.18 13.23 50.16
N GLU A 176 18.48 13.53 50.13
CA GLU A 176 19.31 13.60 51.34
C GLU A 176 19.09 14.90 52.11
N ALA A 177 18.83 16.00 51.40
CA ALA A 177 18.40 17.26 52.00
C ALA A 177 17.04 17.10 52.70
N LEU A 178 16.08 16.39 52.08
CA LEU A 178 14.78 16.09 52.69
C LEU A 178 14.93 15.19 53.92
N ALA A 179 15.76 14.14 53.86
CA ALA A 179 16.01 13.28 55.01
C ALA A 179 16.67 14.04 56.17
N SER A 180 17.60 14.95 55.87
CA SER A 180 18.25 15.79 56.88
C SER A 180 17.27 16.79 57.52
N LEU A 181 16.36 17.37 56.72
CA LEU A 181 15.28 18.22 57.22
C LEU A 181 14.30 17.46 58.13
N ASP A 182 13.89 16.24 57.71
CA ASP A 182 13.02 15.37 58.50
C ASP A 182 13.68 15.01 59.87
N GLU A 183 14.99 14.77 59.87
CA GLU A 183 15.80 14.54 61.08
C GLU A 183 15.84 15.78 61.98
N GLY A 184 16.07 16.97 61.41
CA GLY A 184 16.10 18.23 62.15
C GLY A 184 14.78 18.59 62.79
N GLU A 185 13.67 18.32 62.12
CA GLU A 185 12.33 18.50 62.69
C GLU A 185 12.06 17.54 63.85
N ARG A 186 12.49 16.28 63.72
CA ARG A 186 12.36 15.30 64.79
C ARG A 186 13.16 15.73 66.02
N LEU A 187 14.41 16.14 65.83
CA LEU A 187 15.27 16.62 66.91
C LEU A 187 14.75 17.91 67.55
N ALA A 188 14.19 18.84 66.77
CA ALA A 188 13.55 20.03 67.31
C ALA A 188 12.28 19.70 68.12
N ALA A 189 11.52 18.68 67.73
CA ALA A 189 10.36 18.20 68.49
C ALA A 189 10.77 17.50 69.80
N GLU A 190 11.74 16.59 69.74
CA GLU A 190 12.30 15.89 70.90
C GLU A 190 12.92 16.87 71.90
N ALA A 191 13.63 17.89 71.42
CA ALA A 191 14.25 18.89 72.29
C ALA A 191 13.22 19.82 72.97
N LYS A 192 12.09 20.08 72.31
CA LYS A 192 10.96 20.81 72.88
C LYS A 192 10.26 20.00 73.98
N GLU A 193 10.11 18.70 73.79
CA GLU A 193 9.45 17.79 74.74
C GLU A 193 10.34 17.53 75.97
N ASN A 194 11.62 17.23 75.74
CA ASN A 194 12.57 16.85 76.79
C ASN A 194 13.28 18.05 77.45
N LYS A 195 13.04 19.29 76.99
CA LYS A 195 13.69 20.52 77.46
C LYS A 195 15.22 20.44 77.46
N THR A 196 15.79 19.79 76.44
CA THR A 196 17.24 19.53 76.34
C THR A 196 18.03 20.70 75.73
N LEU A 197 17.37 21.60 75.00
CA LEU A 197 17.96 22.81 74.41
C LEU A 197 17.45 24.07 75.12
N SER A 198 18.27 25.12 75.14
CA SER A 198 17.83 26.44 75.57
C SER A 198 16.75 26.97 74.62
N GLN A 199 15.85 27.82 75.15
CA GLN A 199 14.76 28.39 74.36
C GLN A 199 15.28 29.15 73.13
N ASP A 200 16.41 29.84 73.26
CA ASP A 200 17.05 30.59 72.17
C ASP A 200 17.66 29.67 71.11
N ALA A 201 18.28 28.56 71.52
CA ALA A 201 18.84 27.57 70.60
C ALA A 201 17.73 26.82 69.83
N LEU A 202 16.63 26.50 70.50
CA LEU A 202 15.46 25.88 69.87
C LEU A 202 14.82 26.82 68.82
N LEU A 203 14.69 28.10 69.13
CA LEU A 203 14.19 29.11 68.20
C LEU A 203 15.14 29.29 67.00
N SER A 204 16.45 29.29 67.25
CA SER A 204 17.46 29.36 66.19
C SER A 204 17.38 28.16 65.24
N LEU A 205 17.26 26.94 65.79
CA LEU A 205 17.13 25.71 65.01
C LEU A 205 15.83 25.69 64.20
N GLN A 206 14.70 26.06 64.80
CA GLN A 206 13.42 26.15 64.10
C GLN A 206 13.47 27.18 62.97
N THR A 207 14.10 28.33 63.21
CA THR A 207 14.30 29.37 62.18
C THR A 207 15.15 28.82 61.04
N ALA A 208 16.28 28.17 61.34
CA ALA A 208 17.15 27.55 60.33
C ALA A 208 16.42 26.49 59.50
N ILE A 209 15.63 25.60 60.14
CA ILE A 209 14.82 24.59 59.43
C ILE A 209 13.83 25.27 58.49
N THR A 210 13.10 26.29 58.96
CA THR A 210 12.11 27.00 58.12
C THR A 210 12.75 27.72 56.95
N GLU A 211 13.90 28.36 57.16
CA GLU A 211 14.64 29.06 56.11
C GLU A 211 15.11 28.10 55.02
N HIS A 212 15.71 26.97 55.41
CA HIS A 212 16.23 26.01 54.43
C HIS A 212 15.14 25.19 53.75
N LYS A 213 14.00 24.92 54.41
CA LYS A 213 12.80 24.40 53.75
C LYS A 213 12.33 25.32 52.63
N GLN A 214 12.31 26.63 52.91
CA GLN A 214 11.91 27.63 51.94
C GLN A 214 12.92 27.70 50.78
N LYS A 215 14.23 27.72 51.06
CA LYS A 215 15.29 27.68 50.03
C LYS A 215 15.16 26.45 49.13
N LEU A 216 14.95 25.27 49.70
CA LEU A 216 14.76 24.03 48.92
C LEU A 216 13.48 24.10 48.09
N ALA A 217 12.37 24.58 48.65
CA ALA A 217 11.12 24.75 47.91
C ALA A 217 11.27 25.72 46.73
N ASP A 218 12.02 26.81 46.90
CA ASP A 218 12.30 27.78 45.83
C ASP A 218 13.17 27.17 44.73
N GLN A 219 14.22 26.41 45.07
CA GLN A 219 15.05 25.70 44.09
C GLN A 219 14.26 24.65 43.30
N LEU A 220 13.39 23.90 43.97
CA LEU A 220 12.51 22.91 43.32
C LEU A 220 11.48 23.58 42.40
N ALA A 221 10.93 24.73 42.81
CA ALA A 221 10.01 25.50 42.00
C ALA A 221 10.68 26.09 40.75
N GLU A 222 11.91 26.59 40.89
CA GLU A 222 12.71 27.08 39.77
C GLU A 222 13.04 25.94 38.79
N ALA A 223 13.48 24.79 39.29
CA ALA A 223 13.77 23.61 38.47
C ALA A 223 12.52 23.11 37.73
N ALA A 224 11.34 23.14 38.37
CA ALA A 224 10.08 22.74 37.75
C ALA A 224 9.64 23.68 36.60
N CYS A 225 10.06 24.95 36.62
CA CYS A 225 9.73 25.96 35.62
C CYS A 225 10.71 26.02 34.44
N GLN A 226 11.81 25.26 34.45
CA GLN A 226 12.77 25.29 33.35
C GLN A 226 12.22 24.63 32.07
N PRO A 227 12.45 25.20 30.86
CA PRO A 227 11.96 24.63 29.60
C PRO A 227 12.49 23.22 29.27
N SER A 228 13.66 22.87 29.81
CA SER A 228 14.31 21.57 29.61
C SER A 228 13.82 20.47 30.54
N THR A 229 13.01 20.81 31.55
CA THR A 229 12.58 19.88 32.61
C THR A 229 11.65 18.81 32.04
N ARG A 230 12.07 17.54 32.18
CA ARG A 230 11.32 16.39 31.68
C ARG A 230 10.18 16.04 32.62
N GLY A 231 9.17 15.32 32.13
CA GLY A 231 8.00 14.95 32.92
C GLY A 231 8.32 14.10 34.17
N ILE A 232 9.44 13.37 34.16
CA ILE A 232 9.92 12.60 35.32
C ILE A 232 10.48 13.54 36.39
N GLU A 233 11.29 14.52 35.99
CA GLU A 233 11.91 15.53 36.87
C GLU A 233 10.84 16.45 37.49
N LEU A 234 9.83 16.86 36.70
CA LEU A 234 8.69 17.64 37.21
C LEU A 234 7.93 16.88 38.30
N ARG A 235 7.66 15.58 38.10
CA ARG A 235 6.97 14.75 39.11
C ARG A 235 7.81 14.56 40.37
N ALA A 236 9.13 14.41 40.23
CA ALA A 236 10.04 14.33 41.37
C ALA A 236 10.04 15.64 42.18
N ALA A 237 10.15 16.80 41.51
CA ALA A 237 10.10 18.10 42.16
C ALA A 237 8.75 18.38 42.84
N VAL A 238 7.64 18.04 42.20
CA VAL A 238 6.28 18.16 42.78
C VAL A 238 6.10 17.23 43.98
N SER A 239 6.66 16.02 43.95
CA SER A 239 6.61 15.08 45.08
C SER A 239 7.47 15.56 46.26
N ALA A 240 8.64 16.14 45.98
CA ALA A 240 9.51 16.74 46.98
C ALA A 240 8.85 17.98 47.62
N LEU A 241 8.23 18.87 46.84
CA LEU A 241 7.47 20.01 47.36
C LEU A 241 6.28 19.58 48.22
N LYS A 242 5.60 18.50 47.84
CA LYS A 242 4.54 17.90 48.67
C LYS A 242 5.08 17.38 50.01
N ARG A 243 6.26 16.75 50.02
CA ARG A 243 6.93 16.28 51.25
C ARG A 243 7.33 17.43 52.17
N LEU A 244 7.72 18.58 51.60
CA LEU A 244 8.03 19.80 52.36
C LEU A 244 6.81 20.49 52.98
N GLY A 245 5.60 20.04 52.65
CA GLY A 245 4.34 20.65 53.10
C GLY A 245 3.77 21.73 52.16
N ASP A 246 4.43 22.03 51.04
CA ASP A 246 4.02 23.04 50.07
C ASP A 246 3.17 22.45 48.92
N GLY A 247 2.09 21.77 49.30
CA GLY A 247 1.14 21.15 48.37
C GLY A 247 0.46 22.12 47.39
N PRO A 248 -0.01 23.32 47.83
CA PRO A 248 -0.65 24.28 46.94
C PRO A 248 0.27 24.80 45.83
N ARG A 249 1.54 25.08 46.15
CA ARG A 249 2.54 25.50 45.16
C ARG A 249 2.89 24.36 44.21
N ALA A 250 3.04 23.14 44.72
CA ALA A 250 3.28 21.95 43.90
C ALA A 250 2.15 21.71 42.88
N HIS A 251 0.89 21.87 43.30
CA HIS A 251 -0.29 21.75 42.42
C HIS A 251 -0.31 22.84 41.34
N SER A 252 -0.05 24.09 41.73
CA SER A 252 -0.05 25.24 40.82
C SER A 252 1.06 25.13 39.78
N LEU A 253 2.26 24.68 40.18
CA LEU A 253 3.39 24.43 39.29
C LEU A 253 3.12 23.29 38.31
N LEU A 254 2.51 22.20 38.77
CA LEU A 254 2.12 21.09 37.91
C LEU A 254 1.11 21.56 36.84
N LEU A 255 0.07 22.28 37.24
CA LEU A 255 -0.92 22.83 36.32
C LEU A 255 -0.29 23.81 35.32
N ASN A 256 0.56 24.73 35.79
CA ASN A 256 1.22 25.69 34.92
C ASN A 256 2.17 25.00 33.94
N ALA A 257 2.95 24.00 34.37
CA ALA A 257 3.84 23.24 33.49
C ALA A 257 3.06 22.48 32.41
N HIS A 258 1.95 21.84 32.77
CA HIS A 258 1.06 21.20 31.80
C HIS A 258 0.41 22.21 30.86
N TYR A 259 -0.02 23.36 31.36
CA TYR A 259 -0.60 24.44 30.57
C TYR A 259 0.41 25.07 29.60
N GLN A 260 1.65 25.33 30.02
CA GLN A 260 2.72 25.82 29.16
C GLN A 260 3.10 24.80 28.09
N ARG A 261 3.15 23.50 28.43
CA ARG A 261 3.38 22.44 27.45
C ARG A 261 2.23 22.34 26.45
N PHE A 262 0.99 22.50 26.91
CA PHE A 262 -0.19 22.59 26.06
C PHE A 262 -0.12 23.82 25.13
N LEU A 263 0.21 25.01 25.64
CA LEU A 263 0.40 26.23 24.84
C LEU A 263 1.57 26.11 23.85
N TYR A 264 2.68 25.48 24.24
CA TYR A 264 3.82 25.20 23.36
C TYR A 264 3.40 24.26 22.22
N ASN A 265 2.70 23.18 22.54
CA ASN A 265 2.12 22.28 21.54
C ASN A 265 1.09 23.02 20.67
N MET A 266 0.29 23.93 21.21
CA MET A 266 -0.62 24.75 20.40
C MET A 266 0.11 25.78 19.51
N ARG A 267 1.23 26.35 19.96
CA ARG A 267 2.06 27.28 19.18
C ARG A 267 2.80 26.57 18.05
N SER A 268 3.25 25.33 18.25
CA SER A 268 3.81 24.48 17.17
C SER A 268 2.74 24.01 16.17
N LEU A 269 1.46 24.06 16.56
CA LEU A 269 0.30 23.73 15.72
C LEU A 269 -0.33 24.95 15.04
N ARG A 270 0.23 26.16 15.19
CA ARG A 270 -0.30 27.35 14.50
C ARG A 270 0.03 27.28 13.01
N PRO A 271 -0.95 27.47 12.10
CA PRO A 271 -0.75 27.35 10.66
C PRO A 271 0.01 28.59 10.15
N SER A 272 1.33 28.53 10.23
CA SER A 272 2.21 29.33 9.39
C SER A 272 2.85 28.36 8.42
N SER A 273 2.24 28.29 7.24
CA SER A 273 2.81 27.89 5.95
C SER A 273 4.21 27.24 6.03
N THR A 274 4.22 25.92 5.75
CA THR A 274 5.26 25.15 5.03
C THR A 274 6.28 24.23 5.71
N SER A 275 6.32 23.92 7.02
CA SER A 275 7.33 22.89 7.44
C SER A 275 7.12 21.93 8.60
N TYR A 276 6.19 22.10 9.55
CA TYR A 276 6.17 21.18 10.72
C TYR A 276 4.92 20.31 10.91
N GLY A 277 3.74 20.70 10.42
CA GLY A 277 2.60 19.78 10.30
C GLY A 277 2.92 18.61 9.37
N GLY A 278 3.60 18.90 8.26
CA GLY A 278 4.10 17.91 7.31
C GLY A 278 5.16 16.97 7.89
N ALA A 279 6.06 17.46 8.74
CA ALA A 279 7.11 16.64 9.36
C ALA A 279 6.55 15.62 10.36
N TYR A 280 5.54 16.01 11.17
CA TYR A 280 4.85 15.09 12.08
C TYR A 280 4.05 14.04 11.32
N THR A 281 3.26 14.46 10.32
CA THR A 281 2.52 13.50 9.48
C THR A 281 3.46 12.61 8.68
N ALA A 282 4.61 13.11 8.21
CA ALA A 282 5.61 12.33 7.50
C ALA A 282 6.28 11.32 8.44
N ALA A 283 6.72 11.72 9.64
CA ALA A 283 7.33 10.82 10.61
C ALA A 283 6.35 9.72 11.08
N LEU A 284 5.09 10.09 11.33
CA LEU A 284 4.04 9.13 11.65
C LEU A 284 3.76 8.19 10.49
N SER A 285 3.66 8.72 9.26
CA SER A 285 3.47 7.91 8.06
C SER A 285 4.63 6.94 7.87
N GLN A 286 5.89 7.39 8.05
CA GLN A 286 7.07 6.53 8.00
C GLN A 286 7.04 5.41 9.06
N LEU A 287 6.61 5.71 10.29
CA LEU A 287 6.46 4.70 11.34
C LEU A 287 5.37 3.69 10.99
N VAL A 288 4.21 4.15 10.54
CA VAL A 288 3.09 3.30 10.11
C VAL A 288 3.50 2.43 8.91
N PHE A 289 4.18 3.01 7.92
CA PHE A 289 4.66 2.28 6.73
C PHE A 289 5.74 1.27 7.05
N SER A 290 6.72 1.61 7.86
CA SER A 290 7.77 0.66 8.27
C SER A 290 7.17 -0.51 9.04
N ALA A 291 6.14 -0.26 9.86
CA ALA A 291 5.37 -1.28 10.56
C ALA A 291 4.54 -2.16 9.60
N ILE A 292 3.77 -1.57 8.69
CA ILE A 292 2.96 -2.33 7.74
C ILE A 292 3.85 -3.17 6.81
N ALA A 293 4.94 -2.58 6.30
CA ALA A 293 5.86 -3.29 5.42
C ALA A 293 6.47 -4.51 6.13
N GLN A 294 6.93 -4.36 7.38
CA GLN A 294 7.40 -5.48 8.20
C GLN A 294 6.33 -6.55 8.42
N ALA A 295 5.08 -6.14 8.66
CA ALA A 295 3.99 -7.08 8.86
C ALA A 295 3.64 -7.80 7.57
N ALA A 296 3.67 -7.11 6.43
CA ALA A 296 3.38 -7.67 5.12
C ALA A 296 4.48 -8.60 4.61
N THR A 297 5.77 -8.33 4.91
CA THR A 297 6.85 -9.29 4.63
C THR A 297 6.71 -10.61 5.39
N ALA A 298 6.10 -10.56 6.57
CA ALA A 298 5.85 -11.73 7.41
C ALA A 298 4.41 -12.27 7.26
N ASP A 299 3.60 -11.70 6.36
CA ASP A 299 2.20 -12.07 6.18
C ASP A 299 2.10 -13.31 5.29
N ASN A 300 1.23 -14.25 5.66
CA ASN A 300 0.96 -15.44 4.85
C ASN A 300 -0.29 -15.25 3.97
N TRP A 301 -0.89 -14.06 4.00
CA TRP A 301 -2.13 -13.69 3.30
C TRP A 301 -3.33 -14.56 3.70
N VAL A 302 -3.31 -15.08 4.92
CA VAL A 302 -4.40 -15.88 5.49
C VAL A 302 -5.32 -14.95 6.29
N LEU A 303 -6.60 -14.91 5.92
CA LEU A 303 -7.59 -14.12 6.63
C LEU A 303 -7.97 -14.80 7.95
N THR A 304 -7.68 -14.14 9.06
CA THR A 304 -7.96 -14.62 10.41
C THR A 304 -8.82 -13.62 11.17
N TYR A 305 -9.58 -14.10 12.17
CA TYR A 305 -10.22 -13.20 13.13
C TYR A 305 -9.16 -12.47 13.95
N PRO A 306 -9.43 -11.24 14.42
CA PRO A 306 -8.49 -10.55 15.28
C PRO A 306 -8.19 -11.43 16.51
N PRO A 307 -6.91 -11.55 16.93
CA PRO A 307 -6.59 -12.27 18.15
C PRO A 307 -7.37 -11.61 19.29
N SER A 308 -8.22 -12.39 19.96
CA SER A 308 -9.09 -11.89 21.03
C SER A 308 -8.21 -11.19 22.07
N VAL A 309 -8.38 -9.88 22.21
CA VAL A 309 -7.61 -9.08 23.18
C VAL A 309 -7.97 -9.60 24.57
N ALA A 310 -7.07 -10.38 25.15
CA ALA A 310 -7.17 -10.78 26.53
C ALA A 310 -7.10 -9.53 27.42
N ARG A 311 -8.26 -9.11 27.93
CA ARG A 311 -8.48 -8.25 29.12
C ARG A 311 -7.67 -6.95 29.18
N GLN A 312 -8.34 -5.83 28.91
CA GLN A 312 -8.25 -4.67 29.79
C GLN A 312 -9.60 -4.45 30.47
N SER A 313 -9.54 -4.56 31.80
CA SER A 313 -10.65 -4.39 32.72
C SER A 313 -11.07 -2.93 32.81
N GLY A 314 -12.38 -2.67 32.70
CA GLY A 314 -13.02 -1.55 33.36
C GLY A 314 -13.69 -0.50 32.47
N ARG A 315 -14.85 -0.84 31.89
CA ARG A 315 -16.16 -0.13 32.06
C ARG A 315 -17.16 -0.57 30.99
N SER A 316 -18.28 -1.10 31.45
CA SER A 316 -19.43 -1.57 30.68
C SER A 316 -20.30 -0.43 30.15
N SER A 317 -20.68 -0.47 28.87
CA SER A 317 -22.10 -0.45 28.45
C SER A 317 -22.23 -0.59 26.93
N GLY A 318 -23.15 -1.45 26.47
CA GLY A 318 -23.62 -1.48 25.08
C GLY A 318 -23.22 -2.70 24.27
N SER A 319 -24.04 -3.75 24.32
CA SER A 319 -24.06 -4.86 23.38
C SER A 319 -24.22 -4.35 21.95
N VAL A 320 -23.14 -4.29 21.19
CA VAL A 320 -23.16 -4.35 19.72
C VAL A 320 -22.35 -5.58 19.36
N VAL A 321 -23.00 -6.58 18.77
CA VAL A 321 -22.32 -7.70 18.12
C VAL A 321 -21.46 -7.09 17.01
N THR A 322 -20.20 -6.81 17.30
CA THR A 322 -19.23 -6.39 16.29
C THR A 322 -18.98 -7.62 15.43
N PHE A 323 -19.50 -7.64 14.21
CA PHE A 323 -19.06 -8.57 13.18
C PHE A 323 -17.53 -8.46 13.10
N GLN A 324 -16.84 -9.46 13.64
CA GLN A 324 -15.40 -9.52 13.53
C GLN A 324 -15.10 -9.93 12.10
N HIS A 325 -14.42 -9.04 11.37
CA HIS A 325 -14.06 -9.33 10.01
C HIS A 325 -12.75 -10.11 9.97
N LYS A 326 -12.65 -11.07 9.04
CA LYS A 326 -11.42 -11.79 8.78
C LYS A 326 -10.49 -10.91 7.94
N LEU A 327 -9.28 -10.68 8.44
CA LEU A 327 -8.22 -9.89 7.78
C LEU A 327 -6.89 -10.62 7.91
N SER A 328 -5.92 -10.31 7.05
CA SER A 328 -4.56 -10.79 7.22
C SER A 328 -3.83 -10.05 8.34
N SER A 329 -2.64 -10.52 8.74
CA SER A 329 -1.89 -9.92 9.85
C SER A 329 -1.50 -8.46 9.57
N SER A 330 -1.11 -8.16 8.33
CA SER A 330 -0.77 -6.80 7.90
C SER A 330 -1.98 -5.85 7.92
N ALA A 331 -3.15 -6.33 7.49
CA ALA A 331 -4.39 -5.53 7.49
C ALA A 331 -4.93 -5.31 8.91
N HIS A 332 -4.84 -6.31 9.80
CA HIS A 332 -5.14 -6.13 11.22
C HIS A 332 -4.23 -5.08 11.85
N ARG A 333 -2.92 -5.18 11.61
CA ARG A 333 -1.95 -4.20 12.14
C ARG A 333 -2.23 -2.80 11.61
N PHE A 334 -2.52 -2.67 10.32
CA PHE A 334 -2.93 -1.41 9.70
C PHE A 334 -4.15 -0.83 10.42
N ASN A 335 -5.22 -1.62 10.57
CA ASN A 335 -6.45 -1.15 11.21
C ASN A 335 -6.23 -0.75 12.68
N SER A 336 -5.48 -1.54 13.46
CA SER A 336 -5.18 -1.20 14.85
C SER A 336 -4.43 0.12 14.97
N MET A 337 -3.39 0.34 14.16
CA MET A 337 -2.65 1.62 14.18
C MET A 337 -3.53 2.81 13.81
N VAL A 338 -4.47 2.63 12.88
CA VAL A 338 -5.45 3.66 12.54
C VAL A 338 -6.41 3.93 13.71
N GLN A 339 -6.89 2.88 14.40
CA GLN A 339 -7.75 3.05 15.57
C GLN A 339 -7.03 3.78 16.71
N ASP A 340 -5.83 3.36 17.06
CA ASP A 340 -5.00 3.96 18.12
C ASP A 340 -4.77 5.45 17.80
N PHE A 341 -4.40 5.76 16.56
CA PHE A 341 -4.22 7.13 16.11
C PHE A 341 -5.50 7.98 16.24
N PHE A 342 -6.67 7.44 15.89
CA PHE A 342 -7.93 8.18 16.04
C PHE A 342 -8.38 8.33 17.50
N GLU A 343 -7.96 7.44 18.39
CA GLU A 343 -8.17 7.61 19.84
C GLU A 343 -7.32 8.76 20.39
N ASP A 344 -6.09 8.92 19.92
CA ASP A 344 -5.20 10.03 20.30
C ASP A 344 -5.61 11.38 19.68
N VAL A 345 -6.09 11.37 18.43
CA VAL A 345 -6.52 12.60 17.71
C VAL A 345 -7.93 13.03 18.07
N GLY A 346 -8.80 12.12 18.53
CA GLY A 346 -10.19 12.43 18.90
C GLY A 346 -10.34 13.58 19.92
N PRO A 347 -9.56 13.63 21.01
CA PRO A 347 -9.57 14.77 21.94
C PRO A 347 -9.09 16.10 21.33
N LEU A 348 -8.38 16.07 20.20
CA LEU A 348 -7.80 17.23 19.52
C LEU A 348 -8.70 17.80 18.41
N LEU A 349 -9.96 17.34 18.32
CA LEU A 349 -10.93 17.74 17.29
C LEU A 349 -11.22 19.24 17.24
N SER A 350 -11.07 19.94 18.37
CA SER A 350 -11.21 21.40 18.44
C SER A 350 -10.20 22.15 17.57
N MET A 351 -9.15 21.48 17.09
CA MET A 351 -8.08 22.04 16.28
C MET A 351 -8.34 22.00 14.76
N GLN A 352 -9.54 21.58 14.32
CA GLN A 352 -9.92 21.50 12.88
C GLN A 352 -8.96 20.64 12.02
N LEU A 353 -8.33 19.63 12.61
CA LEU A 353 -7.37 18.75 11.94
C LEU A 353 -8.01 17.70 11.00
N GLY A 354 -9.34 17.63 10.93
CA GLY A 354 -10.07 16.57 10.21
C GLY A 354 -9.66 16.40 8.75
N GLY A 355 -9.54 17.49 7.98
CA GLY A 355 -9.15 17.44 6.56
C GLY A 355 -7.73 16.88 6.35
N PRO A 356 -6.68 17.51 6.93
CA PRO A 356 -5.31 17.01 6.85
C PRO A 356 -5.14 15.57 7.35
N THR A 357 -5.87 15.19 8.40
CA THR A 357 -5.84 13.82 8.93
C THR A 357 -6.42 12.80 7.95
N LEU A 358 -7.55 13.12 7.30
CA LEU A 358 -8.13 12.25 6.27
C LEU A 358 -7.21 12.13 5.04
N GLU A 359 -6.54 13.22 4.66
CA GLU A 359 -5.56 13.21 3.58
C GLU A 359 -4.37 12.30 3.90
N GLY A 360 -3.77 12.43 5.09
CA GLY A 360 -2.69 11.56 5.54
C GLY A 360 -3.12 10.09 5.59
N LEU A 361 -4.32 9.80 6.08
CA LEU A 361 -4.86 8.45 6.10
C LEU A 361 -5.07 7.87 4.70
N PHE A 362 -5.53 8.70 3.74
CA PHE A 362 -5.63 8.28 2.34
C PHE A 362 -4.25 7.95 1.76
N GLN A 363 -3.24 8.78 2.00
CA GLN A 363 -1.86 8.52 1.55
C GLN A 363 -1.34 7.20 2.13
N VAL A 364 -1.61 6.97 3.42
CA VAL A 364 -1.23 5.73 4.11
C VAL A 364 -1.93 4.50 3.53
N PHE A 365 -3.23 4.59 3.28
CA PHE A 365 -3.97 3.53 2.63
C PHE A 365 -3.50 3.27 1.19
N ASN A 366 -3.25 4.32 0.40
CA ASN A 366 -2.81 4.18 -0.99
C ASN A 366 -1.44 3.49 -1.10
N SER A 367 -0.52 3.80 -0.19
CA SER A 367 0.77 3.11 -0.10
C SER A 367 0.63 1.65 0.37
N TYR A 368 -0.29 1.36 1.29
CA TYR A 368 -0.61 -0.03 1.64
C TYR A 368 -1.15 -0.80 0.43
N VAL A 369 -2.05 -0.21 -0.34
CA VAL A 369 -2.57 -0.83 -1.58
C VAL A 369 -1.45 -1.05 -2.60
N ASN A 370 -0.53 -0.09 -2.79
CA ASN A 370 0.64 -0.30 -3.65
C ASN A 370 1.50 -1.47 -3.17
N LEU A 371 1.62 -1.65 -1.84
CA LEU A 371 2.31 -2.80 -1.27
C LEU A 371 1.58 -4.12 -1.58
N LEU A 372 0.24 -4.14 -1.55
CA LEU A 372 -0.56 -5.30 -1.96
C LEU A 372 -0.43 -5.59 -3.47
N ILE A 373 -0.35 -4.56 -4.32
CA ILE A 373 -0.10 -4.74 -5.76
C ILE A 373 1.26 -5.42 -5.98
N LYS A 374 2.29 -5.01 -5.24
CA LYS A 374 3.63 -5.64 -5.28
C LYS A 374 3.67 -7.09 -4.75
N ALA A 375 2.61 -7.53 -4.05
CA ALA A 375 2.49 -8.89 -3.56
C ALA A 375 1.83 -9.83 -4.61
N LEU A 376 1.23 -9.29 -5.67
CA LEU A 376 0.67 -10.09 -6.76
C LEU A 376 1.80 -10.71 -7.61
N PRO A 377 1.70 -11.98 -8.05
CA PRO A 377 2.71 -12.56 -8.93
C PRO A 377 2.84 -11.78 -10.26
N GLY A 378 4.01 -11.80 -10.89
CA GLY A 378 4.25 -11.02 -12.12
C GLY A 378 4.43 -9.51 -11.92
N SER A 379 4.24 -8.96 -10.72
CA SER A 379 4.54 -7.54 -10.43
C SER A 379 6.05 -7.24 -10.24
N ILE A 380 6.92 -8.25 -10.34
CA ILE A 380 8.37 -8.16 -10.05
C ILE A 380 9.18 -7.72 -11.27
N GLU A 381 8.65 -7.75 -12.49
CA GLU A 381 9.38 -7.27 -13.67
C GLU A 381 9.61 -5.74 -13.68
N ASP A 382 9.02 -5.02 -12.72
CA ASP A 382 9.23 -3.60 -12.45
C ASP A 382 10.41 -3.31 -11.46
N GLU A 383 11.13 -4.35 -10.98
CA GLU A 383 12.26 -4.23 -10.03
C GLU A 383 13.60 -3.77 -10.67
N GLY A 384 13.54 -2.84 -11.63
CA GLY A 384 14.72 -2.02 -12.00
C GLY A 384 14.85 -0.72 -11.19
N ASN A 385 13.82 -0.33 -10.43
CA ASN A 385 13.61 1.06 -10.01
C ASN A 385 13.38 1.28 -8.50
N LEU A 386 14.08 0.57 -7.61
CA LEU A 386 14.01 0.88 -6.17
C LEU A 386 15.35 0.77 -5.42
N GLU A 387 16.44 1.26 -6.00
CA GLU A 387 17.64 1.60 -5.23
C GLU A 387 17.41 2.91 -4.46
N GLY A 388 16.72 2.80 -3.32
CA GLY A 388 16.50 3.90 -2.38
C GLY A 388 15.67 3.53 -1.15
N SER A 389 14.94 2.41 -1.18
CA SER A 389 14.27 1.85 0.00
C SER A 389 14.71 0.41 0.17
N GLY A 390 15.61 0.17 1.13
CA GLY A 390 16.20 -1.14 1.37
C GLY A 390 15.18 -2.28 1.32
N ASN A 391 15.43 -3.23 0.42
CA ASN A 391 14.65 -4.44 0.17
C ASN A 391 14.06 -5.03 1.45
N LYS A 392 12.75 -4.90 1.59
CA LYS A 392 11.92 -5.81 2.37
C LYS A 392 10.96 -6.43 1.37
N ILE A 393 11.40 -7.54 0.78
CA ILE A 393 10.65 -8.36 -0.19
C ILE A 393 9.30 -8.68 0.45
N VAL A 394 8.23 -8.08 -0.09
CA VAL A 394 6.86 -8.42 0.30
C VAL A 394 6.62 -9.85 -0.13
N ARG A 395 6.07 -10.68 0.75
CA ARG A 395 5.82 -12.08 0.41
C ARG A 395 4.80 -12.15 -0.73
N LEU A 396 5.10 -12.89 -1.78
CA LEU A 396 4.18 -13.08 -2.91
C LEU A 396 2.94 -13.88 -2.50
N ALA A 397 1.80 -13.49 -3.08
CA ALA A 397 0.55 -14.22 -3.03
C ALA A 397 0.52 -15.25 -4.16
N GLU A 398 1.17 -16.39 -3.92
CA GLU A 398 1.36 -17.45 -4.93
C GLU A 398 0.05 -18.13 -5.34
N THR A 399 -0.94 -18.18 -4.45
CA THR A 399 -2.22 -18.86 -4.70
C THR A 399 -3.36 -17.88 -4.94
N GLU A 400 -4.34 -18.25 -5.76
CA GLU A 400 -5.57 -17.46 -5.99
C GLU A 400 -6.28 -17.09 -4.68
N THR A 401 -6.28 -17.99 -3.69
CA THR A 401 -6.82 -17.71 -2.35
C THR A 401 -6.10 -16.56 -1.65
N GLN A 402 -4.77 -16.52 -1.72
CA GLN A 402 -3.98 -15.43 -1.16
C GLN A 402 -4.20 -14.13 -1.93
N GLN A 403 -4.29 -14.19 -3.27
CA GLN A 403 -4.51 -13.01 -4.10
C GLN A 403 -5.91 -12.39 -3.85
N ILE A 404 -6.95 -13.23 -3.72
CA ILE A 404 -8.28 -12.81 -3.30
C ILE A 404 -8.26 -12.25 -1.87
N ALA A 405 -7.38 -12.74 -0.99
CA ALA A 405 -7.20 -12.20 0.36
C ALA A 405 -6.66 -10.76 0.34
N LEU A 406 -5.76 -10.43 -0.58
CA LEU A 406 -5.26 -9.06 -0.77
C LEU A 406 -6.41 -8.10 -1.10
N LEU A 407 -7.27 -8.49 -2.04
CA LEU A 407 -8.45 -7.72 -2.40
C LEU A 407 -9.44 -7.60 -1.24
N ALA A 408 -9.59 -8.66 -0.44
CA ALA A 408 -10.43 -8.67 0.75
C ALA A 408 -9.96 -7.66 1.80
N ASN A 409 -8.66 -7.65 2.09
CA ASN A 409 -8.07 -6.70 3.00
C ASN A 409 -8.34 -5.25 2.55
N ALA A 410 -8.02 -4.93 1.30
CA ALA A 410 -8.17 -3.58 0.77
C ALA A 410 -9.64 -3.11 0.75
N SER A 411 -10.54 -3.96 0.27
CA SER A 411 -11.97 -3.64 0.15
C SER A 411 -12.62 -3.44 1.51
N LEU A 412 -12.34 -4.32 2.47
CA LEU A 412 -12.89 -4.23 3.81
C LEU A 412 -12.39 -3.01 4.59
N LEU A 413 -11.11 -2.67 4.42
CA LEU A 413 -10.55 -1.44 4.98
C LEU A 413 -11.24 -0.20 4.38
N ALA A 414 -11.41 -0.15 3.06
CA ALA A 414 -11.99 1.00 2.37
C ALA A 414 -13.50 1.18 2.60
N ASP A 415 -14.27 0.09 2.60
CA ASP A 415 -15.73 0.13 2.68
C ASP A 415 -16.25 0.40 4.09
N GLU A 416 -15.58 -0.15 5.11
CA GLU A 416 -16.11 -0.20 6.46
C GLU A 416 -15.16 0.34 7.51
N LEU A 417 -13.95 -0.23 7.62
CA LEU A 417 -13.10 0.02 8.79
C LEU A 417 -12.57 1.46 8.82
N LEU A 418 -12.02 1.95 7.71
CA LEU A 418 -11.52 3.32 7.61
C LEU A 418 -12.65 4.36 7.69
N PRO A 419 -13.78 4.21 6.96
CA PRO A 419 -14.90 5.13 7.13
C PRO A 419 -15.46 5.17 8.55
N ARG A 420 -15.53 4.03 9.24
CA ARG A 420 -15.97 3.95 10.64
C ARG A 420 -15.00 4.64 11.59
N ALA A 421 -13.68 4.47 11.37
CA ALA A 421 -12.66 5.18 12.14
C ALA A 421 -12.75 6.70 11.92
N ALA A 422 -12.92 7.13 10.67
CA ALA A 422 -13.07 8.54 10.29
C ALA A 422 -14.32 9.21 10.89
N MET A 423 -15.38 8.47 11.24
CA MET A 423 -16.54 9.05 11.94
C MET A 423 -16.17 9.66 13.29
N LYS A 424 -15.10 9.16 13.94
CA LYS A 424 -14.56 9.75 15.18
C LYS A 424 -14.05 11.18 14.98
N LEU A 425 -13.78 11.60 13.73
CA LEU A 425 -13.35 12.97 13.41
C LEU A 425 -14.49 13.97 13.18
N SER A 426 -15.74 13.54 13.19
CA SER A 426 -16.86 14.46 12.97
C SER A 426 -17.11 15.33 14.21
N PRO A 427 -17.37 16.64 14.09
CA PRO A 427 -17.62 17.50 15.24
C PRO A 427 -18.86 17.03 16.02
N ILE A 428 -18.65 16.56 17.25
CA ILE A 428 -19.68 16.12 18.21
C ILE A 428 -20.78 17.19 18.46
N ASN A 429 -20.51 18.47 18.19
CA ASN A 429 -21.40 19.59 18.53
C ASN A 429 -22.56 19.87 17.55
N GLN A 430 -22.71 19.14 16.44
CA GLN A 430 -23.89 19.34 15.57
C GLN A 430 -25.13 18.54 15.99
N ALA A 431 -25.03 17.66 16.99
CA ALA A 431 -26.20 16.96 17.54
C ALA A 431 -27.17 17.87 18.33
N ASN A 432 -26.76 19.10 18.69
CA ASN A 432 -27.58 20.05 19.47
C ASN A 432 -28.22 21.18 18.64
N ILE A 433 -28.10 21.20 17.31
CA ILE A 433 -28.95 22.06 16.50
C ILE A 433 -30.30 21.33 16.36
N LYS A 434 -31.24 21.70 17.24
CA LYS A 434 -32.67 21.34 17.25
C LYS A 434 -33.10 20.76 15.90
N ASP A 435 -33.13 19.43 15.81
CA ASP A 435 -33.53 18.71 14.61
C ASP A 435 -35.01 19.05 14.35
N ASP A 436 -35.28 19.86 13.33
CA ASP A 436 -36.63 20.09 12.83
C ASP A 436 -37.09 18.80 12.14
N PRO A 437 -38.10 18.09 12.65
CA PRO A 437 -38.53 16.77 12.14
C PRO A 437 -39.14 16.82 10.73
N ARG A 438 -39.15 17.99 10.07
CA ARG A 438 -39.75 18.20 8.75
C ARG A 438 -38.80 18.05 7.55
N LYS A 439 -37.50 17.81 7.75
CA LYS A 439 -36.55 17.64 6.62
C LYS A 439 -36.48 16.19 6.13
N LYS A 440 -36.66 16.01 4.81
CA LYS A 440 -36.63 14.72 4.10
C LYS A 440 -35.28 13.98 4.30
N PRO A 441 -35.26 12.64 4.29
CA PRO A 441 -34.03 11.82 4.46
C PRO A 441 -32.91 12.17 3.47
N THR A 442 -33.26 12.67 2.30
CA THR A 442 -32.33 13.08 1.23
C THR A 442 -31.44 14.26 1.62
N ASP A 443 -31.90 15.15 2.50
CA ASP A 443 -31.12 16.31 2.97
C ASP A 443 -30.11 15.96 4.08
N ARG A 444 -30.18 14.75 4.66
CA ARG A 444 -29.15 14.25 5.61
C ARG A 444 -27.92 13.69 4.87
N GLN A 445 -28.06 13.26 3.62
CA GLN A 445 -26.98 12.69 2.79
C GLN A 445 -26.00 13.72 2.23
N SER A 446 -26.32 15.03 2.27
CA SER A 446 -25.45 16.10 1.74
C SER A 446 -24.44 16.65 2.75
N ARG A 447 -24.43 16.18 4.01
CA ARG A 447 -23.76 16.89 5.11
C ARG A 447 -22.22 16.88 5.10
N HIS A 448 -21.53 16.06 4.29
CA HIS A 448 -20.06 16.05 4.21
C HIS A 448 -19.52 15.70 2.80
N PRO A 449 -19.45 16.66 1.85
CA PRO A 449 -18.94 16.39 0.50
C PRO A 449 -17.48 15.92 0.47
N GLU A 450 -16.65 16.43 1.39
CA GLU A 450 -15.23 16.03 1.54
C GLU A 450 -15.10 14.54 1.92
N GLN A 451 -15.90 14.05 2.86
CA GLN A 451 -15.87 12.64 3.27
C GLN A 451 -16.34 11.73 2.13
N ARG A 452 -17.28 12.18 1.28
CA ARG A 452 -17.72 11.43 0.10
C ARG A 452 -16.63 11.38 -0.98
N GLU A 453 -15.92 12.47 -1.23
CA GLU A 453 -14.75 12.45 -2.13
C GLU A 453 -13.65 11.56 -1.58
N TRP A 454 -13.36 11.64 -0.28
CA TRP A 454 -12.38 10.80 0.37
C TRP A 454 -12.70 9.29 0.25
N ARG A 455 -13.96 8.89 0.50
CA ARG A 455 -14.40 7.50 0.27
C ARG A 455 -14.24 7.07 -1.19
N ARG A 456 -14.55 7.96 -2.15
CA ARG A 456 -14.32 7.68 -3.59
C ARG A 456 -12.84 7.49 -3.89
N ARG A 457 -11.96 8.27 -3.27
CA ARG A 457 -10.50 8.11 -3.40
C ARG A 457 -10.02 6.76 -2.85
N LEU A 458 -10.49 6.33 -1.68
CA LEU A 458 -10.19 5.00 -1.15
C LEU A 458 -10.62 3.91 -2.15
N GLN A 459 -11.84 4.01 -2.68
CA GLN A 459 -12.33 3.03 -3.65
C GLN A 459 -11.50 3.00 -4.93
N ARG A 460 -11.06 4.15 -5.45
CA ARG A 460 -10.15 4.20 -6.61
C ARG A 460 -8.83 3.46 -6.35
N SER A 461 -8.29 3.54 -5.12
CA SER A 461 -7.11 2.75 -4.76
C SER A 461 -7.42 1.25 -4.80
N VAL A 462 -8.55 0.80 -4.22
CA VAL A 462 -8.98 -0.61 -4.30
C VAL A 462 -9.19 -1.07 -5.74
N ASP A 463 -9.80 -0.22 -6.57
CA ASP A 463 -10.04 -0.51 -7.99
C ASP A 463 -8.71 -0.71 -8.75
N ARG A 464 -7.65 0.05 -8.43
CA ARG A 464 -6.31 -0.18 -9.00
C ARG A 464 -5.76 -1.57 -8.69
N LEU A 465 -5.90 -2.04 -7.44
CA LEU A 465 -5.49 -3.39 -7.06
C LEU A 465 -6.32 -4.46 -7.79
N ARG A 466 -7.63 -4.24 -7.93
CA ARG A 466 -8.51 -5.12 -8.70
C ARG A 466 -8.12 -5.16 -10.17
N ASP A 467 -7.81 -4.02 -10.77
CA ASP A 467 -7.41 -3.94 -12.17
C ASP A 467 -6.07 -4.68 -12.39
N SER A 468 -5.07 -4.49 -11.50
CA SER A 468 -3.82 -5.26 -11.55
C SER A 468 -4.04 -6.77 -11.41
N PHE A 469 -4.91 -7.19 -10.48
CA PHE A 469 -5.30 -8.59 -10.32
C PHE A 469 -5.95 -9.15 -11.61
N CYS A 470 -6.91 -8.43 -12.18
CA CYS A 470 -7.62 -8.88 -13.39
C CYS A 470 -6.68 -8.94 -14.59
N GLN A 471 -5.79 -7.95 -14.72
CA GLN A 471 -4.81 -7.89 -15.77
C GLN A 471 -3.86 -9.09 -15.71
N GLN A 472 -3.30 -9.38 -14.53
CA GLN A 472 -2.40 -10.51 -14.35
C GLN A 472 -3.07 -11.84 -14.69
N HIS A 473 -4.29 -12.06 -14.21
CA HIS A 473 -5.03 -13.29 -14.53
C HIS A 473 -5.46 -13.39 -15.98
N ALA A 474 -5.68 -12.26 -16.67
CA ALA A 474 -5.93 -12.26 -18.11
C ALA A 474 -4.66 -12.63 -18.88
N LEU A 475 -3.50 -12.08 -18.50
CA LEU A 475 -2.23 -12.41 -19.12
C LEU A 475 -1.87 -13.89 -18.92
N ASP A 476 -2.03 -14.40 -17.70
CA ASP A 476 -1.84 -15.81 -17.33
C ASP A 476 -2.82 -16.76 -18.06
N LEU A 477 -3.97 -16.26 -18.50
CA LEU A 477 -4.92 -17.06 -19.29
C LEU A 477 -4.59 -17.03 -20.79
N ILE A 478 -4.13 -15.89 -21.31
CA ILE A 478 -3.98 -15.66 -22.76
C ILE A 478 -2.58 -16.03 -23.26
N PHE A 479 -1.53 -15.77 -22.48
CA PHE A 479 -0.14 -15.75 -22.93
C PHE A 479 0.80 -16.73 -22.21
N THR A 480 0.28 -17.65 -21.40
CA THR A 480 1.14 -18.55 -20.63
C THR A 480 1.96 -19.47 -21.53
N GLU A 481 3.30 -19.42 -21.37
CA GLU A 481 4.30 -20.11 -22.20
C GLU A 481 4.18 -21.65 -22.17
N ASP A 482 3.55 -22.20 -21.12
CA ASP A 482 3.29 -23.64 -20.96
C ASP A 482 1.88 -24.07 -21.39
N SER A 483 1.04 -23.16 -21.91
CA SER A 483 -0.32 -23.51 -22.33
C SER A 483 -0.31 -24.14 -23.73
N ASP A 484 -0.79 -25.39 -23.82
CA ASP A 484 -1.01 -26.09 -25.09
C ASP A 484 -2.15 -25.47 -25.94
N THR A 485 -2.78 -24.38 -25.46
CA THR A 485 -3.98 -23.76 -26.03
C THR A 485 -3.91 -22.22 -26.01
N PRO A 486 -2.95 -21.59 -26.71
CA PRO A 486 -2.89 -20.13 -26.78
C PRO A 486 -4.09 -19.56 -27.54
N LEU A 487 -4.58 -18.38 -27.12
CA LEU A 487 -5.60 -17.64 -27.87
C LEU A 487 -4.94 -17.05 -29.13
N CYS A 488 -5.01 -17.75 -30.25
CA CYS A 488 -4.42 -17.33 -31.52
C CYS A 488 -5.45 -17.37 -32.67
N ALA A 489 -5.19 -16.60 -33.72
CA ALA A 489 -6.04 -16.54 -34.91
C ALA A 489 -6.12 -17.90 -35.63
N ASP A 490 -5.02 -18.65 -35.61
CA ASP A 490 -4.89 -20.00 -36.19
C ASP A 490 -5.94 -20.99 -35.67
N MET A 491 -6.44 -20.79 -34.45
CA MET A 491 -7.52 -21.61 -33.86
C MET A 491 -8.81 -21.56 -34.67
N TYR A 492 -9.08 -20.44 -35.34
CA TYR A 492 -10.26 -20.26 -36.18
C TYR A 492 -9.95 -20.46 -37.66
N ILE A 493 -8.79 -20.00 -38.13
CA ILE A 493 -8.41 -20.04 -39.55
C ILE A 493 -8.22 -21.48 -40.04
N ASN A 494 -7.71 -22.38 -39.20
CA ASN A 494 -7.41 -23.76 -39.61
C ASN A 494 -8.60 -24.74 -39.48
N MET A 495 -9.76 -24.28 -39.00
CA MET A 495 -10.95 -25.14 -38.79
C MET A 495 -11.45 -25.74 -40.12
N ASP A 496 -11.37 -24.97 -41.20
CA ASP A 496 -11.87 -25.36 -42.51
C ASP A 496 -10.91 -26.28 -43.30
N GLU A 497 -9.76 -26.66 -42.73
CA GLU A 497 -8.81 -27.59 -43.35
C GLU A 497 -9.20 -29.06 -43.17
N ASN A 498 -9.94 -29.37 -42.11
CA ASN A 498 -10.34 -30.72 -41.79
C ASN A 498 -11.58 -31.13 -42.60
N THR A 499 -11.56 -32.34 -43.16
CA THR A 499 -12.69 -32.88 -43.95
C THR A 499 -13.83 -33.43 -43.09
N GLU A 500 -13.60 -33.61 -41.79
CA GLU A 500 -14.61 -34.08 -40.84
C GLU A 500 -15.26 -32.88 -40.13
N GLU A 501 -16.57 -32.96 -39.93
CA GLU A 501 -17.33 -31.92 -39.23
C GLU A 501 -16.86 -31.85 -37.76
N PRO A 502 -16.51 -30.66 -37.24
CA PRO A 502 -15.99 -30.52 -35.89
C PRO A 502 -17.06 -30.84 -34.84
N GLU A 503 -16.64 -31.44 -33.71
CA GLU A 503 -17.50 -31.52 -32.54
C GLU A 503 -17.65 -30.11 -31.94
N TRP A 504 -18.85 -29.54 -32.04
CA TRP A 504 -19.12 -28.18 -31.58
C TRP A 504 -18.97 -28.05 -30.07
N PHE A 505 -17.98 -27.27 -29.65
CA PHE A 505 -17.72 -26.98 -28.25
C PHE A 505 -16.97 -25.65 -28.12
N PRO A 506 -17.16 -24.86 -27.05
CA PRO A 506 -16.39 -23.63 -26.85
C PRO A 506 -14.88 -23.92 -26.85
N SER A 507 -14.08 -23.02 -27.39
CA SER A 507 -12.63 -23.19 -27.50
C SER A 507 -11.97 -23.29 -26.12
N PRO A 508 -10.86 -24.04 -25.98
CA PRO A 508 -10.25 -24.35 -24.68
C PRO A 508 -9.98 -23.13 -23.79
N VAL A 509 -9.51 -22.02 -24.36
CA VAL A 509 -9.24 -20.76 -23.62
C VAL A 509 -10.50 -20.25 -22.90
N PHE A 510 -11.67 -20.30 -23.56
CA PHE A 510 -12.93 -19.84 -22.96
C PHE A 510 -13.50 -20.85 -21.96
N GLN A 511 -13.24 -22.14 -22.16
CA GLN A 511 -13.54 -23.17 -21.14
C GLN A 511 -12.70 -22.95 -19.88
N GLU A 512 -11.42 -22.64 -20.04
CA GLU A 512 -10.51 -22.34 -18.94
C GLU A 512 -10.93 -21.04 -18.22
N LEU A 513 -11.30 -19.99 -18.98
CA LEU A 513 -11.88 -18.77 -18.43
C LEU A 513 -13.09 -19.10 -17.53
N PHE A 514 -14.04 -19.88 -18.03
CA PHE A 514 -15.22 -20.28 -17.27
C PHE A 514 -14.86 -21.06 -16.00
N THR A 515 -13.93 -22.00 -16.11
CA THR A 515 -13.46 -22.82 -14.98
C THR A 515 -12.76 -21.97 -13.92
N LYS A 516 -11.86 -21.07 -14.34
CA LYS A 516 -11.14 -20.13 -13.48
C LYS A 516 -12.11 -19.18 -12.76
N LEU A 517 -13.10 -18.63 -13.47
CA LEU A 517 -14.14 -17.78 -12.88
C LEU A 517 -14.95 -18.53 -11.82
N ASN A 518 -15.37 -19.79 -12.07
CA ASN A 518 -16.10 -20.58 -11.08
C ASN A 518 -15.23 -20.90 -9.85
N ARG A 519 -13.96 -21.24 -10.05
CA ARG A 519 -13.00 -21.48 -8.97
C ARG A 519 -12.83 -20.24 -8.09
N MET A 520 -12.57 -19.08 -8.70
CA MET A 520 -12.45 -17.81 -7.99
C MET A 520 -13.76 -17.40 -7.30
N ALA A 521 -14.91 -17.64 -7.92
CA ALA A 521 -16.22 -17.38 -7.33
C ALA A 521 -16.42 -18.17 -6.03
N SER A 522 -16.06 -19.47 -6.03
CA SER A 522 -16.14 -20.33 -4.85
C SER A 522 -15.24 -19.83 -3.74
N ILE A 523 -13.96 -19.57 -4.04
CA ILE A 523 -12.98 -19.07 -3.07
C ILE A 523 -13.46 -17.74 -2.46
N ALA A 524 -13.91 -16.81 -3.31
CA ALA A 524 -14.36 -15.50 -2.86
C ALA A 524 -15.67 -15.59 -2.05
N ALA A 525 -16.62 -16.46 -2.41
CA ALA A 525 -17.84 -16.66 -1.62
C ALA A 525 -17.54 -17.14 -0.19
N ASP A 526 -16.58 -18.05 -0.03
CA ASP A 526 -16.15 -18.56 1.28
C ASP A 526 -15.42 -17.49 2.12
N MET A 527 -14.64 -16.63 1.45
CA MET A 527 -13.89 -15.55 2.11
C MET A 527 -14.78 -14.35 2.47
N PHE A 528 -15.81 -14.06 1.68
CA PHE A 528 -16.66 -12.88 1.76
C PHE A 528 -18.12 -13.22 2.07
N VAL A 529 -18.36 -13.97 3.15
CA VAL A 529 -19.73 -14.31 3.59
C VAL A 529 -20.57 -13.04 3.75
N GLY A 530 -21.64 -12.92 2.98
CA GLY A 530 -22.55 -11.77 2.98
C GLY A 530 -22.14 -10.56 2.13
N ARG A 531 -21.06 -10.65 1.33
CA ARG A 531 -20.64 -9.58 0.40
C ARG A 531 -20.61 -10.03 -1.07
N GLU A 532 -21.70 -10.63 -1.51
CA GLU A 532 -21.87 -11.17 -2.88
C GLU A 532 -21.55 -10.14 -3.98
N ARG A 533 -21.88 -8.86 -3.74
CA ARG A 533 -21.59 -7.76 -4.67
C ARG A 533 -20.10 -7.65 -5.01
N PHE A 534 -19.21 -7.91 -4.05
CA PHE A 534 -17.77 -7.87 -4.30
C PHE A 534 -17.37 -8.94 -5.31
N VAL A 535 -17.85 -10.18 -5.10
CA VAL A 535 -17.59 -11.32 -5.99
C VAL A 535 -18.12 -11.02 -7.39
N THR A 536 -19.36 -10.54 -7.51
CA THR A 536 -19.94 -10.17 -8.80
C THR A 536 -19.12 -9.11 -9.54
N LEU A 537 -18.68 -8.05 -8.86
CA LEU A 537 -17.88 -6.99 -9.48
C LEU A 537 -16.47 -7.46 -9.87
N LEU A 538 -15.88 -8.37 -9.10
CA LEU A 538 -14.58 -8.96 -9.42
C LEU A 538 -14.66 -9.82 -10.69
N LEU A 539 -15.64 -10.74 -10.75
CA LEU A 539 -15.82 -11.62 -11.90
C LEU A 539 -16.24 -10.85 -13.15
N MET A 540 -17.08 -9.82 -12.99
CA MET A 540 -17.45 -8.91 -14.08
C MET A 540 -16.22 -8.24 -14.65
N ARG A 541 -15.37 -7.66 -13.78
CA ARG A 541 -14.16 -6.97 -14.21
C ARG A 541 -13.16 -7.91 -14.88
N LEU A 542 -12.96 -9.10 -14.33
CA LEU A 542 -12.05 -10.10 -14.91
C LEU A 542 -12.53 -10.56 -16.30
N THR A 543 -13.83 -10.84 -16.45
CA THR A 543 -14.41 -11.23 -17.74
C THR A 543 -14.26 -10.10 -18.78
N GLU A 544 -14.57 -8.86 -18.39
CA GLU A 544 -14.36 -7.68 -19.24
C GLU A 544 -12.90 -7.52 -19.66
N THR A 545 -11.96 -7.66 -18.71
CA THR A 545 -10.54 -7.53 -19.00
C THR A 545 -10.10 -8.53 -20.07
N VAL A 546 -10.44 -9.82 -19.91
CA VAL A 546 -10.08 -10.86 -20.88
C VAL A 546 -10.63 -10.57 -22.28
N ILE A 547 -11.89 -10.18 -22.39
CA ILE A 547 -12.51 -9.88 -23.69
C ILE A 547 -11.97 -8.59 -24.31
N LEU A 548 -11.62 -7.59 -23.49
CA LEU A 548 -10.94 -6.39 -23.98
C LEU A 548 -9.53 -6.68 -24.49
N TYR A 549 -8.81 -7.65 -23.92
CA TYR A 549 -7.52 -8.07 -24.45
C TYR A 549 -7.67 -8.66 -25.85
N LEU A 550 -8.62 -9.57 -26.07
CA LEU A 550 -8.95 -10.09 -27.41
C LEU A 550 -9.38 -8.98 -28.37
N SER A 551 -10.25 -8.07 -27.92
CA SER A 551 -10.73 -6.97 -28.76
C SER A 551 -9.61 -6.05 -29.26
N ASN A 552 -8.57 -5.86 -28.45
CA ASN A 552 -7.48 -4.93 -28.71
C ASN A 552 -6.20 -5.63 -29.19
N ASP A 553 -6.20 -6.95 -29.37
CA ASP A 553 -5.04 -7.70 -29.83
C ASP A 553 -4.80 -7.45 -31.32
N GLN A 554 -3.88 -6.54 -31.61
CA GLN A 554 -3.55 -6.19 -32.99
C GLN A 554 -2.99 -7.38 -33.77
N SER A 555 -2.17 -8.24 -33.15
CA SER A 555 -1.58 -9.38 -33.86
C SER A 555 -2.63 -10.41 -34.26
N PHE A 556 -3.55 -10.72 -33.34
CA PHE A 556 -4.67 -11.61 -33.59
C PHE A 556 -5.54 -11.11 -34.77
N TRP A 557 -5.87 -9.82 -34.78
CA TRP A 557 -6.72 -9.26 -35.84
C TRP A 557 -5.99 -9.07 -37.17
N GLU A 558 -4.69 -8.75 -37.18
CA GLU A 558 -3.89 -8.70 -38.41
C GLU A 558 -3.87 -10.06 -39.13
N ASP A 559 -3.75 -11.16 -38.39
CA ASP A 559 -3.77 -12.52 -38.96
C ASP A 559 -5.16 -12.90 -39.50
N ILE A 560 -6.24 -12.44 -38.89
CA ILE A 560 -7.62 -12.70 -39.37
C ILE A 560 -7.99 -11.82 -40.57
N GLU A 561 -7.58 -10.54 -40.57
CA GLU A 561 -7.97 -9.54 -41.57
C GLU A 561 -7.07 -9.57 -42.82
N ASP A 562 -5.76 -9.60 -42.61
CA ASP A 562 -4.73 -9.45 -43.65
C ASP A 562 -3.90 -10.73 -43.85
N GLY A 563 -4.25 -11.82 -43.15
CA GLY A 563 -3.55 -13.10 -43.21
C GLY A 563 -3.60 -13.76 -44.58
N GLN A 564 -2.68 -14.71 -44.82
CA GLN A 564 -2.63 -15.46 -46.09
C GLN A 564 -3.86 -16.34 -46.31
N ARG A 565 -4.49 -16.80 -45.23
CA ARG A 565 -5.70 -17.64 -45.25
C ARG A 565 -6.85 -16.84 -44.65
N PRO A 566 -7.95 -16.64 -45.39
CA PRO A 566 -9.12 -15.95 -44.87
C PRO A 566 -9.87 -16.82 -43.85
N LEU A 567 -10.64 -16.19 -42.97
CA LEU A 567 -11.58 -16.87 -42.09
C LEU A 567 -12.63 -17.64 -42.92
N GLY A 568 -12.74 -18.95 -42.68
CA GLY A 568 -13.71 -19.82 -43.36
C GLY A 568 -15.03 -20.00 -42.60
N PRO A 569 -16.01 -20.71 -43.20
CA PRO A 569 -17.33 -20.93 -42.63
C PRO A 569 -17.33 -21.55 -41.22
N LEU A 570 -16.55 -22.62 -41.02
CA LEU A 570 -16.46 -23.31 -39.74
C LEU A 570 -15.72 -22.45 -38.71
N GLY A 571 -14.67 -21.74 -39.15
CA GLY A 571 -13.97 -20.76 -38.31
C GLY A 571 -14.89 -19.65 -37.78
N LEU A 572 -15.76 -19.09 -38.65
CA LEU A 572 -16.74 -18.07 -38.25
C LEU A 572 -17.77 -18.63 -37.25
N GLN A 573 -18.29 -19.83 -37.48
CA GLN A 573 -19.24 -20.48 -36.56
C GLN A 573 -18.61 -20.70 -35.18
N GLN A 574 -17.36 -21.18 -35.12
CA GLN A 574 -16.64 -21.37 -33.86
C GLN A 574 -16.39 -20.05 -33.13
N PHE A 575 -15.98 -19.01 -33.86
CA PHE A 575 -15.76 -17.68 -33.30
C PHE A 575 -17.05 -17.09 -32.71
N TYR A 576 -18.17 -17.25 -33.42
CA TYR A 576 -19.48 -16.82 -32.94
C TYR A 576 -19.91 -17.61 -31.70
N LEU A 577 -19.72 -18.94 -31.70
CA LEU A 577 -19.97 -19.81 -30.56
C LEU A 577 -19.19 -19.37 -29.32
N ASP A 578 -17.91 -19.05 -29.46
CA ASP A 578 -17.06 -18.62 -28.34
C ASP A 578 -17.53 -17.31 -27.71
N MET A 579 -17.88 -16.32 -28.54
CA MET A 579 -18.41 -15.05 -28.07
C MET A 579 -19.79 -15.20 -27.42
N LYS A 580 -20.66 -16.05 -27.99
CA LYS A 580 -21.95 -16.40 -27.38
C LYS A 580 -21.77 -17.15 -26.07
N PHE A 581 -20.80 -18.05 -25.97
CA PHE A 581 -20.51 -18.78 -24.73
C PHE A 581 -20.16 -17.82 -23.59
N VAL A 582 -19.28 -16.83 -23.85
CA VAL A 582 -18.94 -15.77 -22.88
C VAL A 582 -20.15 -14.94 -22.49
N TYR A 583 -20.98 -14.57 -23.47
CA TYR A 583 -22.23 -13.86 -23.23
C TYR A 583 -23.18 -14.68 -22.33
N HIS A 584 -23.34 -15.96 -22.60
CA HIS A 584 -24.24 -16.85 -21.88
C HIS A 584 -23.83 -17.07 -20.44
N PHE A 585 -22.59 -17.51 -20.19
CA PHE A 585 -22.18 -17.81 -18.82
C PHE A 585 -22.14 -16.55 -17.95
N SER A 586 -21.77 -15.39 -18.52
CA SER A 586 -21.70 -14.13 -17.77
C SER A 586 -23.09 -13.61 -17.39
N SER A 587 -24.08 -13.81 -18.27
CA SER A 587 -25.48 -13.48 -18.03
C SER A 587 -26.13 -14.38 -16.97
N GLN A 588 -25.94 -15.70 -17.06
CA GLN A 588 -26.51 -16.66 -16.11
C GLN A 588 -26.02 -16.44 -14.68
N ARG A 589 -24.74 -16.10 -14.52
CA ARG A 589 -24.09 -15.91 -13.22
C ARG A 589 -24.15 -14.47 -12.67
N ARG A 590 -24.91 -13.59 -13.34
CA ARG A 590 -25.15 -12.19 -12.95
C ARG A 590 -23.90 -11.30 -12.87
N TYR A 591 -22.82 -11.64 -13.57
CA TYR A 591 -21.63 -10.78 -13.70
C TYR A 591 -21.44 -10.19 -15.10
N SER A 592 -22.46 -10.26 -15.95
CA SER A 592 -22.53 -9.52 -17.22
C SER A 592 -22.66 -8.01 -16.98
N SER A 593 -22.04 -7.23 -17.88
CA SER A 593 -22.17 -5.77 -17.94
C SER A 593 -22.63 -5.30 -19.33
N ARG A 594 -23.17 -4.07 -19.38
CA ARG A 594 -23.53 -3.45 -20.67
C ARG A 594 -22.32 -3.24 -21.57
N HIS A 595 -21.17 -2.91 -20.97
CA HIS A 595 -19.95 -2.68 -21.72
C HIS A 595 -19.42 -4.01 -22.30
N LEU A 596 -19.42 -5.08 -21.51
CA LEU A 596 -19.07 -6.42 -21.99
C LEU A 596 -19.92 -6.82 -23.21
N HIS A 597 -21.24 -6.60 -23.14
CA HIS A 597 -22.12 -6.89 -24.27
C HIS A 597 -21.81 -6.08 -25.53
N GLN A 598 -21.47 -4.79 -25.36
CA GLN A 598 -21.06 -3.95 -26.48
C GLN A 598 -19.78 -4.49 -27.13
N VAL A 599 -18.75 -4.77 -26.33
CA VAL A 599 -17.47 -5.28 -26.83
C VAL A 599 -17.65 -6.64 -27.52
N ILE A 600 -18.45 -7.55 -26.96
CA ILE A 600 -18.76 -8.83 -27.59
C ILE A 600 -19.43 -8.62 -28.96
N ASN A 601 -20.44 -7.74 -29.04
CA ASN A 601 -21.12 -7.47 -30.29
C ASN A 601 -20.21 -6.79 -31.33
N ASP A 602 -19.32 -5.90 -30.88
CA ASP A 602 -18.34 -5.25 -31.75
C ASP A 602 -17.33 -6.28 -32.32
N ILE A 603 -16.85 -7.20 -31.48
CA ILE A 603 -16.00 -8.33 -31.88
C ILE A 603 -16.70 -9.23 -32.90
N ILE A 604 -17.96 -9.63 -32.64
CA ILE A 604 -18.76 -10.45 -33.56
C ILE A 604 -18.95 -9.70 -34.89
N SER A 605 -19.33 -8.43 -34.84
CA SER A 605 -19.56 -7.61 -36.04
C SER A 605 -18.29 -7.47 -36.87
N ARG A 606 -17.13 -7.32 -36.22
CA ARG A 606 -15.82 -7.28 -36.88
C ARG A 606 -15.53 -8.60 -37.59
N ALA A 607 -15.68 -9.74 -36.91
CA ALA A 607 -15.47 -11.06 -37.52
C ALA A 607 -16.40 -11.32 -38.72
N MET A 608 -17.68 -10.96 -38.62
CA MET A 608 -18.63 -11.08 -39.74
C MET A 608 -18.26 -10.18 -40.92
N ALA A 609 -17.76 -8.97 -40.67
CA ALA A 609 -17.31 -8.06 -41.72
C ALA A 609 -16.08 -8.61 -42.46
N VAL A 610 -15.13 -9.19 -41.72
CA VAL A 610 -13.95 -9.86 -42.31
C VAL A 610 -14.38 -11.04 -43.16
N PHE A 611 -15.27 -11.91 -42.66
CA PHE A 611 -15.79 -13.02 -43.43
C PHE A 611 -16.52 -12.56 -44.70
N SER A 612 -17.34 -11.51 -44.60
CA SER A 612 -18.07 -10.95 -45.75
C SER A 612 -17.14 -10.46 -46.86
N SER A 613 -15.94 -9.99 -46.50
CA SER A 613 -14.94 -9.53 -47.48
C SER A 613 -14.44 -10.63 -48.42
N THR A 614 -14.62 -11.90 -48.04
CA THR A 614 -14.32 -13.08 -48.89
C THR A 614 -15.34 -13.30 -50.01
N GLY A 615 -16.47 -12.57 -49.99
CA GLY A 615 -17.56 -12.69 -50.97
C GLY A 615 -18.66 -13.67 -50.58
N MET A 616 -18.60 -14.25 -49.37
CA MET A 616 -19.66 -15.10 -48.79
C MET A 616 -20.53 -14.30 -47.82
N ASP A 617 -21.80 -14.70 -47.69
CA ASP A 617 -22.75 -14.07 -46.77
C ASP A 617 -22.66 -14.74 -45.39
N PRO A 618 -22.29 -14.03 -44.30
CA PRO A 618 -22.23 -14.59 -42.95
C PRO A 618 -23.54 -15.25 -42.51
N ASP A 619 -24.67 -14.62 -42.82
CA ASP A 619 -26.00 -15.09 -42.40
C ASP A 619 -26.40 -16.40 -43.12
N SER A 620 -25.73 -16.73 -44.24
CA SER A 620 -25.95 -17.99 -44.95
C SER A 620 -25.25 -19.18 -44.30
N VAL A 621 -24.24 -18.91 -43.47
CA VAL A 621 -23.42 -19.92 -42.81
C VAL A 621 -23.79 -20.06 -41.34
N LEU A 622 -24.16 -18.98 -40.66
CA LEU A 622 -24.47 -19.02 -39.23
C LEU A 622 -25.82 -19.71 -38.96
N PRO A 623 -25.88 -20.70 -38.06
CA PRO A 623 -27.14 -21.24 -37.53
C PRO A 623 -27.97 -20.19 -36.80
N GLU A 624 -29.22 -20.53 -36.48
CA GLU A 624 -30.06 -19.69 -35.62
C GLU A 624 -29.45 -19.54 -34.22
N ASP A 625 -29.67 -18.39 -33.58
CA ASP A 625 -29.12 -18.09 -32.25
C ASP A 625 -29.44 -19.19 -31.22
N GLU A 626 -30.66 -19.75 -31.23
CA GLU A 626 -31.10 -20.85 -30.34
C GLU A 626 -30.16 -22.06 -30.38
N TRP A 627 -29.61 -22.40 -31.55
CA TRP A 627 -28.65 -23.50 -31.69
C TRP A 627 -27.37 -23.25 -30.89
N PHE A 628 -26.85 -22.02 -30.92
CA PHE A 628 -25.69 -21.63 -30.10
C PHE A 628 -26.03 -21.62 -28.61
N ILE A 629 -27.24 -21.20 -28.23
CA ILE A 629 -27.70 -21.23 -26.83
C ILE A 629 -27.66 -22.66 -26.29
N ASP A 630 -28.21 -23.62 -27.05
CA ASP A 630 -28.27 -25.02 -26.66
C ASP A 630 -26.87 -25.62 -26.46
N ILE A 631 -25.94 -25.37 -27.38
CA ILE A 631 -24.54 -25.82 -27.27
C ILE A 631 -23.85 -25.17 -26.08
N CYS A 632 -24.03 -23.86 -25.88
CA CYS A 632 -23.48 -23.17 -24.71
C CYS A 632 -24.00 -23.76 -23.40
N GLN A 633 -25.29 -24.08 -23.34
CA GLN A 633 -25.92 -24.68 -22.16
C GLN A 633 -25.38 -26.10 -21.89
N GLU A 634 -25.23 -26.92 -22.92
CA GLU A 634 -24.62 -28.25 -22.82
C GLU A 634 -23.16 -28.16 -22.35
N ALA A 635 -22.39 -27.22 -22.90
CA ALA A 635 -21.01 -26.98 -22.49
C ALA A 635 -20.91 -26.58 -21.02
N ILE A 636 -21.77 -25.67 -20.55
CA ILE A 636 -21.83 -25.27 -19.14
C ILE A 636 -22.18 -26.47 -18.25
N GLU A 637 -23.15 -27.30 -18.64
CA GLU A 637 -23.54 -28.51 -17.90
C GLU A 637 -22.39 -29.51 -17.79
N LYS A 638 -21.70 -29.77 -18.91
CA LYS A 638 -20.54 -30.66 -19.00
C LYS A 638 -19.37 -30.14 -18.13
N LEU A 639 -19.03 -28.85 -18.25
CA LEU A 639 -17.94 -28.21 -17.49
C LEU A 639 -18.25 -28.10 -15.98
N THR A 640 -19.52 -28.03 -15.60
CA THR A 640 -19.92 -28.03 -14.17
C THR A 640 -20.12 -29.43 -13.59
N GLY A 641 -19.92 -30.49 -14.38
CA GLY A 641 -20.11 -31.88 -13.95
C GLY A 641 -21.58 -32.26 -13.72
N LYS A 642 -22.54 -31.46 -14.21
CA LYS A 642 -23.97 -31.76 -14.18
C LYS A 642 -24.32 -32.53 -15.45
N THR A 643 -24.04 -33.83 -15.49
CA THR A 643 -24.53 -34.66 -16.59
C THR A 643 -26.07 -34.71 -16.56
N LYS A 644 -26.71 -34.41 -17.69
CA LYS A 644 -28.14 -34.72 -17.90
C LYS A 644 -28.34 -36.20 -17.56
N ALA A 645 -29.14 -36.47 -16.53
CA ALA A 645 -29.63 -37.81 -16.26
C ALA A 645 -30.41 -38.27 -17.50
N VAL A 646 -29.79 -39.10 -18.33
CA VAL A 646 -30.47 -39.79 -19.42
C VAL A 646 -31.49 -40.73 -18.79
N ASN A 647 -32.76 -40.37 -18.95
CA ASN A 647 -33.96 -41.12 -18.62
C ASN A 647 -34.11 -41.61 -17.17
N GLY A 648 -34.88 -40.81 -16.42
CA GLY A 648 -35.99 -41.35 -15.63
C GLY A 648 -35.64 -41.90 -14.25
N GLU A 649 -35.21 -41.06 -13.32
CA GLU A 649 -35.59 -41.24 -11.92
C GLU A 649 -35.63 -39.88 -11.19
N ARG A 650 -36.65 -39.73 -10.34
CA ARG A 650 -37.06 -38.48 -9.69
C ARG A 650 -35.93 -37.84 -8.87
N ASP A 651 -35.83 -36.52 -8.96
CA ASP A 651 -35.10 -35.67 -8.02
C ASP A 651 -35.50 -35.96 -6.56
N LEU A 652 -34.64 -36.68 -5.86
CA LEU A 652 -34.59 -36.66 -4.40
C LEU A 652 -33.69 -35.48 -4.00
N ASN A 653 -34.25 -34.27 -3.94
CA ASN A 653 -33.86 -33.17 -3.02
C ASN A 653 -34.54 -31.82 -3.38
N SER A 654 -35.86 -31.84 -3.60
CA SER A 654 -36.70 -30.65 -3.49
C SER A 654 -37.36 -30.62 -2.11
N PRO A 655 -37.07 -29.63 -1.24
CA PRO A 655 -37.76 -29.47 0.03
C PRO A 655 -39.08 -28.71 -0.19
N THR A 656 -39.96 -29.28 -1.00
CA THR A 656 -41.34 -28.77 -1.16
C THR A 656 -42.26 -29.93 -1.52
N ALA A 657 -42.44 -30.85 -0.57
CA ALA A 657 -43.53 -31.83 -0.61
C ALA A 657 -44.65 -31.37 0.33
N SER A 658 -45.71 -30.88 -0.30
CA SER A 658 -47.00 -30.55 0.29
C SER A 658 -47.59 -31.73 1.07
N VAL A 659 -47.83 -31.53 2.37
CA VAL A 659 -48.71 -32.40 3.15
C VAL A 659 -50.12 -31.83 3.05
N SER A 660 -50.99 -32.54 2.33
CA SER A 660 -52.44 -32.31 2.36
C SER A 660 -53.16 -33.59 2.79
N ALA A 661 -54.15 -33.37 3.64
CA ALA A 661 -55.29 -34.20 4.02
C ALA A 661 -55.07 -35.33 5.03
N GLN A 662 -55.37 -35.03 6.30
CA GLN A 662 -56.43 -35.76 7.00
C GLN A 662 -57.40 -34.79 7.68
N SER A 663 -58.68 -34.94 7.32
CA SER A 663 -59.84 -34.23 7.84
C SER A 663 -60.12 -34.55 9.30
N THR A 664 -60.68 -33.61 10.07
CA THR A 664 -61.98 -33.78 10.79
C THR A 664 -62.37 -32.53 11.60
N SER A 665 -63.61 -32.09 11.35
CA SER A 665 -64.60 -31.54 12.29
C SER A 665 -64.32 -30.29 13.14
N SER A 666 -65.06 -29.24 12.77
CA SER A 666 -66.15 -28.63 13.58
C SER A 666 -65.90 -27.36 14.41
N VAL A 667 -66.95 -26.51 14.31
CA VAL A 667 -67.43 -25.46 15.23
C VAL A 667 -66.97 -24.02 14.98
N ARG A 668 -67.86 -23.29 14.29
CA ARG A 668 -68.44 -21.96 14.64
C ARG A 668 -67.64 -21.08 15.62
N SER A 669 -67.37 -19.84 15.20
CA SER A 669 -68.23 -18.69 15.51
C SER A 669 -67.69 -17.37 14.95
N HIS A 670 -68.48 -16.71 14.10
CA HIS A 670 -68.49 -15.25 14.01
C HIS A 670 -69.25 -14.69 15.21
N GLY A 671 -68.82 -13.54 15.75
CA GLY A 671 -69.68 -12.71 16.59
C GLY A 671 -68.97 -11.65 17.44
N SER A 672 -68.91 -10.43 16.90
CA SER A 672 -68.90 -9.11 17.57
C SER A 672 -67.85 -8.78 18.64
N SER A 673 -67.03 -7.76 18.37
CA SER A 673 -67.35 -6.35 18.65
C SER A 673 -66.40 -5.44 17.88
#